data_AF-A0A5D4SKN8-F1
#
_entry.id   AF-A0A5D4SKN8-F1
#
_cell.length_a   1.000
_cell.length_b   1.000
_cell.length_c   1.000
_cell.angle_alpha   90.00
_cell.angle_beta   90.00
_cell.angle_gamma   90.00
#
_symmetry.space_group_name_H-M   'P 1'
#
loop_
_entity.id
_entity.type
_entity.pdbx_description
1 polymer ?
#
loop_
_entity_poly.entity_id
_entity_poly.type
_entity_poly.pdbx_seq_one_letter_code
_entity_poly.pdbx_strand_id
1 'polypeptide(L)'
;MRKKWFVNVVVAAALIMGIHSPAEASTNKVYWDGLLMVKGQIGKIKVIKPINLWKRVGDKLVYERVLKPGEQYRVYRYDNLFGGQYGLGGGYYITKMAGYVDYRTPSKRKLDELEAAEGGGNAPAPVTKLSIGKVTSQNSKTLAPGVTQTELAVDSNRGKQKIYAVEYDGKTEKIAMETALANDQLFGFEQVSKQANRNQAPDNHVVAGINGDYFDSNGHPVDLMIHKGNIVTTSQTPLLQLAVFGVTKDSKPLIGSPDLKLSVQINGGSPYTINSVNRKRLANNLVLYTPFFASSTKTNELGTEAVVKIDSGQLNGHSVLTGTVTKVIQGAGDQKLNEGEFILSGHHLASQYLQTIKAGDKVEVSAVFDSAEWNQVEEAISGRYHLVRNGKVIPQTVAGVHPRSAIGIKADGSIVTAVIDGRTSQSVGLSLSEVAALMKDLGAVNAFTFDGGGSSTLVSREYGDSQVTIQNKPSDGRERSVSNSLLFISKYLNGPLNQLILSPGEVTLFAGANYTHSNMGLTIKGMDRFYNAVPVPQPVAFTSPALRKNADGSYTALGNTASSEMTVTAGGVSGKVKVKIINTLDQLLVQEKDIIVEKNNSYKIMPQGIYKGKAVLTDPSAFKWSVSPNIGTITNGEFKAGNTNGSGIITVSHGKLTAKINVTVGTPEPILLEGFEAGFGNYKASGARYKSVSAESSAAQSKTGKYAAKLAYDFNGTSGTSGAYIDAAKPIQIKGYPKKIGMWVYGDGKGHWLRMQLKDGKNKEIQLDFTKDLNWTGWKYVEAAVPQGLALPLSIDTPVRYMEVSDSNKNGGIIYIDQIQAVYK
;
A
#
# COMPACT_ATOMS: atom_id res chain seq x y z
N MET A 1 -62.67 35.85 -26.41
CA MET A 1 -61.86 35.93 -27.66
C MET A 1 -60.43 36.35 -27.30
N ARG A 2 -59.39 35.89 -28.02
CA ARG A 2 -58.00 36.42 -28.22
C ARG A 2 -57.35 37.31 -27.11
N LYS A 3 -56.06 37.21 -26.71
CA LYS A 3 -54.88 36.34 -27.00
C LYS A 3 -53.75 36.69 -25.97
N LYS A 4 -52.84 35.74 -25.70
CA LYS A 4 -51.38 35.78 -25.28
C LYS A 4 -50.72 37.16 -24.91
N TRP A 5 -49.70 37.30 -24.03
CA TRP A 5 -48.56 36.41 -23.70
C TRP A 5 -47.81 36.77 -22.37
N PHE A 6 -46.72 36.06 -22.04
CA PHE A 6 -45.85 36.17 -20.84
C PHE A 6 -44.46 36.85 -21.16
N VAL A 7 -43.44 37.10 -20.30
CA VAL A 7 -43.12 36.82 -18.85
C VAL A 7 -41.97 37.75 -18.31
N ASN A 8 -41.64 37.67 -17.00
CA ASN A 8 -40.32 37.85 -16.31
C ASN A 8 -40.01 39.03 -15.35
N VAL A 9 -39.19 38.71 -14.32
CA VAL A 9 -38.92 39.44 -13.06
C VAL A 9 -37.40 39.54 -12.78
N VAL A 10 -36.94 40.62 -12.14
CA VAL A 10 -35.62 40.70 -11.46
C VAL A 10 -35.71 41.58 -10.18
N VAL A 11 -35.15 41.13 -9.05
CA VAL A 11 -34.93 41.90 -7.80
C VAL A 11 -33.64 41.41 -7.10
N ALA A 12 -32.75 42.35 -6.70
CA ALA A 12 -31.63 42.25 -5.72
C ALA A 12 -30.52 43.26 -6.10
N ALA A 13 -29.67 43.84 -5.22
CA ALA A 13 -29.63 43.98 -3.76
C ALA A 13 -28.61 45.07 -3.35
N ALA A 14 -28.76 45.65 -2.14
CA ALA A 14 -27.82 46.55 -1.45
C ALA A 14 -28.33 46.78 0.01
N LEU A 15 -27.57 47.05 1.08
CA LEU A 15 -26.12 46.92 1.40
C LEU A 15 -25.97 47.20 2.92
N ILE A 16 -25.36 46.32 3.73
CA ILE A 16 -24.89 46.66 5.10
C ILE A 16 -23.53 45.96 5.37
N MET A 17 -22.58 46.71 5.92
CA MET A 17 -21.22 46.23 6.25
C MET A 17 -21.17 45.51 7.61
N GLY A 18 -20.34 44.47 7.70
CA GLY A 18 -20.01 43.77 8.95
C GLY A 18 -18.54 43.35 8.98
N ILE A 19 -17.87 43.64 10.10
CA ILE A 19 -16.43 43.41 10.28
C ILE A 19 -16.14 41.91 10.28
N HIS A 20 -15.25 41.46 9.38
CA HIS A 20 -14.91 40.05 9.24
C HIS A 20 -14.04 39.55 10.40
N SER A 21 -14.60 38.66 11.22
CA SER A 21 -13.83 37.78 12.10
C SER A 21 -13.33 36.56 11.30
N PRO A 22 -12.20 35.93 11.67
CA PRO A 22 -11.72 34.73 10.99
C PRO A 22 -12.75 33.60 11.11
N ALA A 23 -13.01 32.90 10.00
CA ALA A 23 -14.02 31.84 9.95
C ALA A 23 -13.67 30.68 10.90
N GLU A 24 -14.55 30.39 11.85
CA GLU A 24 -14.43 29.22 12.72
C GLU A 24 -14.54 27.93 11.91
N ALA A 25 -13.64 26.97 12.17
CA ALA A 25 -13.73 25.64 11.59
C ALA A 25 -15.04 24.95 12.02
N SER A 26 -15.65 24.17 11.12
CA SER A 26 -16.93 23.51 11.37
C SER A 26 -16.80 22.31 12.34
N THR A 27 -16.77 22.63 13.63
CA THR A 27 -16.77 21.65 14.72
C THR A 27 -18.01 20.75 14.69
N ASN A 28 -17.85 19.47 15.06
CA ASN A 28 -18.99 18.61 15.37
C ASN A 28 -19.78 19.20 16.55
N LYS A 29 -21.06 19.48 16.31
CA LYS A 29 -21.94 20.06 17.33
C LYS A 29 -22.50 18.97 18.23
N VAL A 30 -21.83 18.68 19.34
CA VAL A 30 -22.36 17.81 20.40
C VAL A 30 -23.40 18.59 21.20
N TYR A 31 -24.63 18.08 21.31
CA TYR A 31 -25.70 18.70 22.10
C TYR A 31 -25.96 17.96 23.40
N TRP A 32 -26.40 18.70 24.42
CA TRP A 32 -26.81 18.20 25.72
C TRP A 32 -28.15 18.84 26.14
N ASP A 33 -29.23 18.06 26.02
CA ASP A 33 -30.65 18.45 26.18
C ASP A 33 -31.01 19.74 25.40
N GLY A 34 -30.63 19.77 24.11
CA GLY A 34 -30.89 20.88 23.19
C GLY A 34 -29.85 22.01 23.21
N LEU A 35 -29.01 22.10 24.26
CA LEU A 35 -27.94 23.09 24.34
C LEU A 35 -26.65 22.57 23.69
N LEU A 36 -26.09 23.31 22.73
CA LEU A 36 -24.78 22.99 22.13
C LEU A 36 -23.70 23.00 23.22
N MET A 37 -22.97 21.90 23.36
CA MET A 37 -21.86 21.72 24.30
C MET A 37 -20.54 22.18 23.65
N VAL A 38 -19.63 22.76 24.45
CA VAL A 38 -18.34 23.28 23.97
C VAL A 38 -17.23 23.05 25.00
N LYS A 39 -15.98 23.03 24.54
CA LYS A 39 -14.78 22.90 25.37
C LYS A 39 -14.75 23.94 26.50
N GLY A 40 -14.35 23.50 27.71
CA GLY A 40 -14.29 24.34 28.91
C GLY A 40 -15.64 24.58 29.61
N GLN A 41 -16.74 24.03 29.12
CA GLN A 41 -18.03 24.03 29.83
C GLN A 41 -17.98 23.04 31.01
N ILE A 42 -18.20 23.51 32.23
CA ILE A 42 -18.25 22.66 33.45
C ILE A 42 -19.67 22.18 33.79
N GLY A 43 -20.69 22.78 33.18
CA GLY A 43 -22.09 22.45 33.45
C GLY A 43 -23.06 23.27 32.62
N LYS A 44 -24.34 23.19 32.97
CA LYS A 44 -25.39 24.07 32.44
C LYS A 44 -26.41 24.37 33.52
N ILE A 45 -27.15 25.45 33.32
CA ILE A 45 -28.32 25.80 34.12
C ILE A 45 -29.58 25.84 33.25
N LYS A 46 -30.71 25.52 33.87
CA LYS A 46 -32.05 25.90 33.39
C LYS A 46 -32.69 26.81 34.44
N VAL A 47 -33.21 27.96 34.01
CA VAL A 47 -33.93 28.90 34.89
C VAL A 47 -35.30 28.30 35.24
N ILE A 48 -35.62 28.25 36.53
CA ILE A 48 -36.86 27.68 37.08
C ILE A 48 -37.81 28.78 37.54
N LYS A 49 -37.27 29.85 38.15
CA LYS A 49 -37.99 31.06 38.57
C LYS A 49 -37.27 32.30 38.02
N PRO A 50 -37.95 33.43 37.81
CA PRO A 50 -37.31 34.66 37.35
C PRO A 50 -36.11 35.03 38.24
N ILE A 51 -34.94 35.26 37.62
CA ILE A 51 -33.70 35.55 38.33
C ILE A 51 -32.85 36.57 37.58
N ASN A 52 -32.10 37.40 38.30
CA ASN A 52 -31.25 38.43 37.71
C ASN A 52 -30.02 37.82 37.03
N LEU A 53 -29.79 38.25 35.78
CA LEU A 53 -28.49 38.19 35.13
C LEU A 53 -27.66 39.40 35.59
N TRP A 54 -26.45 39.12 36.03
CA TRP A 54 -25.48 40.12 36.45
C TRP A 54 -24.28 40.14 35.51
N LYS A 55 -23.69 41.31 35.32
CA LYS A 55 -22.36 41.48 34.72
C LYS A 55 -21.38 41.86 35.81
N ARG A 56 -20.26 41.15 35.93
CA ARG A 56 -19.23 41.46 36.94
C ARG A 56 -18.25 42.48 36.38
N VAL A 57 -18.11 43.61 37.06
CA VAL A 57 -17.19 44.70 36.70
C VAL A 57 -16.38 45.06 37.94
N GLY A 58 -15.11 44.64 37.98
CA GLY A 58 -14.34 44.61 39.22
C GLY A 58 -15.05 43.80 40.30
N ASP A 59 -15.05 44.31 41.54
CA ASP A 59 -15.69 43.69 42.70
C ASP A 59 -17.17 44.07 42.87
N LYS A 60 -17.89 44.34 41.77
CA LYS A 60 -19.32 44.68 41.78
C LYS A 60 -20.11 43.86 40.77
N LEU A 61 -21.36 43.57 41.12
CA LEU A 61 -22.38 43.04 40.20
C LEU A 61 -23.21 44.22 39.66
N VAL A 62 -23.22 44.36 38.35
CA VAL A 62 -24.10 45.30 37.62
C VAL A 62 -25.30 44.49 37.11
N TYR A 63 -26.51 44.96 37.36
CA TYR A 63 -27.73 44.32 36.87
C TYR A 63 -27.83 44.48 35.34
N GLU A 64 -28.08 43.38 34.62
CA GLU A 64 -28.25 43.38 33.17
C GLU A 64 -29.74 43.25 32.80
N ARG A 65 -30.38 42.13 33.18
CA ARG A 65 -31.82 41.88 33.00
C ARG A 65 -32.32 40.74 33.89
N VAL A 66 -33.63 40.59 34.03
CA VAL A 66 -34.24 39.35 34.53
C VAL A 66 -34.24 38.29 33.42
N LEU A 67 -33.87 37.05 33.78
CA LEU A 67 -34.00 35.85 32.97
C LEU A 67 -35.33 35.15 33.30
N LYS A 68 -36.00 34.63 32.28
CA LYS A 68 -37.32 34.00 32.39
C LYS A 68 -37.18 32.48 32.64
N PRO A 69 -38.16 31.85 33.34
CA PRO A 69 -38.26 30.40 33.43
C PRO A 69 -38.16 29.72 32.06
N GLY A 70 -37.41 28.63 31.98
CA GLY A 70 -37.14 27.88 30.75
C GLY A 70 -35.86 28.29 30.01
N GLU A 71 -35.33 29.51 30.21
CA GLU A 71 -34.05 29.90 29.61
C GLU A 71 -32.90 28.97 30.07
N GLN A 72 -32.00 28.60 29.16
CA GLN A 72 -30.86 27.70 29.43
C GLN A 72 -29.54 28.37 29.10
N TYR A 73 -28.52 28.13 29.93
CA TYR A 73 -27.18 28.68 29.74
C TYR A 73 -26.10 27.66 30.08
N ARG A 74 -24.97 27.76 29.38
CA ARG A 74 -23.74 27.04 29.74
C ARG A 74 -23.15 27.66 31.00
N VAL A 75 -22.48 26.83 31.81
CA VAL A 75 -21.66 27.29 32.94
C VAL A 75 -20.22 26.92 32.65
N TYR A 76 -19.33 27.91 32.76
CA TYR A 76 -17.88 27.77 32.53
C TYR A 76 -17.08 27.83 33.83
N ARG A 77 -17.63 28.44 34.88
CA ARG A 77 -17.04 28.48 36.22
C ARG A 77 -18.11 28.64 37.29
N TYR A 78 -17.75 28.29 38.52
CA TYR A 78 -18.49 28.64 39.72
C TYR A 78 -17.52 29.27 40.72
N ASP A 79 -17.93 30.34 41.38
CA ASP A 79 -17.18 30.95 42.48
C ASP A 79 -18.10 31.30 43.66
N ASN A 80 -17.55 31.41 44.87
CA ASN A 80 -18.32 31.61 46.11
C ASN A 80 -18.63 33.09 46.42
N LEU A 81 -18.24 34.03 45.55
CA LEU A 81 -18.50 35.46 45.75
C LEU A 81 -20.01 35.73 45.67
N PHE A 82 -20.49 36.80 46.33
CA PHE A 82 -21.90 37.24 46.26
C PHE A 82 -22.94 36.11 46.46
N GLY A 83 -22.72 35.23 47.45
CA GLY A 83 -23.62 34.11 47.76
C GLY A 83 -23.47 32.89 46.84
N GLY A 84 -22.42 32.83 46.03
CA GLY A 84 -22.20 31.79 45.02
C GLY A 84 -22.72 32.23 43.65
N GLN A 85 -21.91 32.10 42.60
CA GLN A 85 -22.21 32.63 41.27
C GLN A 85 -21.84 31.63 40.17
N TYR A 86 -22.78 31.35 39.27
CA TYR A 86 -22.56 30.56 38.06
C TYR A 86 -22.12 31.50 36.92
N GLY A 87 -20.88 31.35 36.43
CA GLY A 87 -20.34 32.15 35.33
C GLY A 87 -20.74 31.61 33.97
N LEU A 88 -21.45 32.41 33.19
CA LEU A 88 -22.08 32.02 31.90
C LEU A 88 -21.24 32.36 30.67
N GLY A 89 -20.03 32.91 30.87
CA GLY A 89 -19.18 33.47 29.81
C GLY A 89 -19.37 34.98 29.66
N GLY A 90 -18.46 35.67 28.95
CA GLY A 90 -18.55 37.10 28.67
C GLY A 90 -18.58 38.05 29.89
N GLY A 91 -18.21 37.56 31.08
CA GLY A 91 -18.34 38.31 32.35
C GLY A 91 -19.73 38.27 32.98
N TYR A 92 -20.66 37.47 32.43
CA TYR A 92 -22.03 37.33 32.95
C TYR A 92 -22.17 36.21 33.98
N TYR A 93 -23.08 36.41 34.94
CA TYR A 93 -23.28 35.55 36.10
C TYR A 93 -24.74 35.49 36.56
N ILE A 94 -25.08 34.41 37.26
CA ILE A 94 -26.31 34.29 38.07
C ILE A 94 -25.96 33.84 39.48
N THR A 95 -26.62 34.44 40.47
CA THR A 95 -26.52 34.05 41.88
C THR A 95 -27.12 32.67 42.14
N LYS A 96 -26.42 31.82 42.90
CA LYS A 96 -26.89 30.49 43.31
C LYS A 96 -28.02 30.63 44.34
N MET A 97 -29.26 30.66 43.84
CA MET A 97 -30.47 30.73 44.66
C MET A 97 -31.23 29.39 44.59
N ALA A 98 -31.45 28.77 45.75
CA ALA A 98 -32.13 27.47 45.86
C ALA A 98 -33.53 27.51 45.23
N GLY A 99 -33.81 26.60 44.31
CA GLY A 99 -35.10 26.52 43.60
C GLY A 99 -35.33 27.58 42.51
N TYR A 100 -34.34 28.43 42.19
CA TYR A 100 -34.43 29.38 41.07
C TYR A 100 -33.74 28.88 39.81
N VAL A 101 -32.71 28.04 39.92
CA VAL A 101 -32.00 27.41 38.80
C VAL A 101 -31.76 25.93 39.08
N ASP A 102 -31.90 25.10 38.04
CA ASP A 102 -31.48 23.69 38.01
C ASP A 102 -30.09 23.64 37.35
N TYR A 103 -29.05 23.42 38.16
CA TYR A 103 -27.66 23.26 37.70
C TYR A 103 -27.28 21.79 37.58
N ARG A 104 -26.71 21.43 36.42
CA ARG A 104 -26.22 20.07 36.14
C ARG A 104 -24.80 20.12 35.60
N THR A 105 -24.05 19.04 35.80
CA THR A 105 -22.74 18.78 35.17
C THR A 105 -22.89 17.76 34.03
N PRO A 106 -22.07 17.82 32.97
CA PRO A 106 -22.08 16.79 31.93
C PRO A 106 -21.67 15.43 32.50
N SER A 107 -22.19 14.34 31.95
CA SER A 107 -21.72 12.99 32.28
C SER A 107 -20.35 12.73 31.64
N LYS A 108 -19.60 11.76 32.18
CA LYS A 108 -18.32 11.33 31.56
C LYS A 108 -18.53 10.99 30.08
N ARG A 109 -19.56 10.19 29.75
CA ARG A 109 -19.94 9.87 28.36
C ARG A 109 -20.14 11.09 27.47
N LYS A 110 -20.71 12.20 27.99
CA LYS A 110 -20.90 13.45 27.21
C LYS A 110 -19.60 14.25 27.04
N LEU A 111 -18.63 14.09 27.94
CA LEU A 111 -17.28 14.63 27.76
C LEU A 111 -16.51 13.78 26.74
N ASP A 112 -16.58 12.45 26.85
CA ASP A 112 -15.98 11.51 25.89
C ASP A 112 -16.57 11.72 24.47
N GLU A 113 -17.89 11.90 24.34
CA GLU A 113 -18.58 12.26 23.08
C GLU A 113 -18.06 13.59 22.49
N LEU A 114 -17.72 14.58 23.32
CA LEU A 114 -17.16 15.87 22.88
C LEU A 114 -15.69 15.73 22.45
N GLU A 115 -14.89 14.95 23.18
CA GLU A 115 -13.48 14.69 22.87
C GLU A 115 -13.32 13.89 21.56
N ALA A 116 -14.14 12.86 21.37
CA ALA A 116 -14.24 12.10 20.12
C ALA A 116 -14.75 12.96 18.96
N ALA A 117 -15.74 13.84 19.20
CA ALA A 117 -16.24 14.78 18.20
C ALA A 117 -15.20 15.81 17.73
N GLU A 118 -14.23 16.16 18.60
CA GLU A 118 -13.08 17.03 18.31
C GLU A 118 -11.88 16.27 17.69
N GLY A 119 -11.98 14.96 17.44
CA GLY A 119 -10.92 14.17 16.80
C GLY A 119 -9.77 13.76 17.73
N GLY A 120 -9.99 13.80 19.04
CA GLY A 120 -9.01 13.41 20.05
C GLY A 120 -8.95 11.90 20.27
N GLY A 121 -8.33 11.15 19.35
CA GLY A 121 -7.84 9.80 19.67
C GLY A 121 -6.75 9.90 20.72
N ASN A 122 -7.03 9.53 21.98
CA ASN A 122 -6.04 9.55 23.04
C ASN A 122 -4.90 8.58 22.71
N ALA A 123 -3.72 9.13 22.37
CA ALA A 123 -2.54 8.33 22.08
C ALA A 123 -2.20 7.45 23.29
N PRO A 124 -1.87 6.15 23.09
CA PRO A 124 -1.53 5.25 24.18
C PRO A 124 -0.41 5.84 25.04
N ALA A 125 -0.56 5.73 26.36
CA ALA A 125 0.44 6.23 27.30
C ALA A 125 1.84 5.66 26.97
N PRO A 126 2.93 6.44 27.11
CA PRO A 126 4.28 5.95 26.83
C PRO A 126 4.65 4.75 27.72
N VAL A 127 4.85 3.59 27.10
CA VAL A 127 5.33 2.37 27.76
C VAL A 127 6.85 2.41 27.76
N THR A 128 7.47 2.37 28.94
CA THR A 128 8.94 2.44 29.09
C THR A 128 9.60 1.05 29.23
N LYS A 129 8.81 0.03 29.59
CA LYS A 129 9.28 -1.34 29.82
C LYS A 129 8.16 -2.34 29.55
N LEU A 130 8.53 -3.48 28.97
CA LEU A 130 7.71 -4.68 28.81
C LEU A 130 8.41 -5.86 29.53
N SER A 131 7.70 -6.95 29.78
CA SER A 131 8.26 -8.19 30.33
C SER A 131 9.38 -8.76 29.45
N ILE A 132 9.34 -8.49 28.14
CA ILE A 132 10.38 -8.89 27.18
C ILE A 132 11.61 -7.96 27.17
N GLY A 133 11.56 -6.72 27.67
CA GLY A 133 12.69 -5.79 27.56
C GLY A 133 12.36 -4.31 27.78
N LYS A 134 13.37 -3.45 27.57
CA LYS A 134 13.22 -1.99 27.68
C LYS A 134 12.69 -1.41 26.37
N VAL A 135 11.65 -0.59 26.42
CA VAL A 135 11.16 0.14 25.23
C VAL A 135 12.11 1.31 24.97
N THR A 136 12.60 1.41 23.73
CA THR A 136 13.54 2.46 23.29
C THR A 136 12.89 3.51 22.40
N SER A 137 11.79 3.17 21.72
CA SER A 137 10.92 4.13 21.03
C SER A 137 9.49 3.62 20.96
N GLN A 138 8.52 4.53 21.09
CA GLN A 138 7.10 4.28 20.84
C GLN A 138 6.57 5.38 19.90
N ASN A 139 5.96 4.99 18.78
CA ASN A 139 5.28 5.88 17.86
C ASN A 139 3.83 5.40 17.69
N SER A 140 2.84 6.27 17.84
CA SER A 140 1.42 5.90 17.68
C SER A 140 0.71 6.82 16.69
N LYS A 141 -0.21 6.27 15.89
CA LYS A 141 -1.11 7.02 15.00
C LYS A 141 -2.54 6.47 15.07
N THR A 142 -3.53 7.37 15.11
CA THR A 142 -4.96 7.01 15.06
C THR A 142 -5.34 6.80 13.60
N LEU A 143 -5.78 5.60 13.20
CA LEU A 143 -6.05 5.26 11.80
C LEU A 143 -7.49 5.58 11.38
N ALA A 144 -8.40 5.54 12.35
CA ALA A 144 -9.81 5.91 12.31
C ALA A 144 -10.26 6.18 13.77
N PRO A 145 -11.44 6.80 14.01
CA PRO A 145 -12.01 6.83 15.35
C PRO A 145 -12.03 5.42 15.98
N GLY A 146 -11.58 5.32 17.24
CA GLY A 146 -11.49 4.04 17.96
C GLY A 146 -10.39 3.07 17.52
N VAL A 147 -9.64 3.34 16.43
CA VAL A 147 -8.59 2.45 15.90
C VAL A 147 -7.22 3.13 15.92
N THR A 148 -6.27 2.56 16.65
CA THR A 148 -4.91 3.12 16.81
C THR A 148 -3.84 2.10 16.48
N GLN A 149 -2.84 2.48 15.69
CA GLN A 149 -1.60 1.72 15.51
C GLN A 149 -0.51 2.25 16.44
N THR A 150 0.30 1.35 16.99
CA THR A 150 1.53 1.67 17.73
C THR A 150 2.70 0.83 17.24
N GLU A 151 3.82 1.48 16.90
CA GLU A 151 5.13 0.86 16.70
C GLU A 151 5.95 0.96 17.98
N LEU A 152 6.55 -0.16 18.41
CA LEU A 152 7.47 -0.24 19.53
C LEU A 152 8.83 -0.79 19.05
N ALA A 153 9.91 -0.15 19.49
CA ALA A 153 11.24 -0.74 19.48
C ALA A 153 11.62 -1.16 20.91
N VAL A 154 12.14 -2.38 21.06
CA VAL A 154 12.45 -2.97 22.37
C VAL A 154 13.85 -3.58 22.34
N ASP A 155 14.68 -3.23 23.31
CA ASP A 155 15.92 -3.95 23.59
C ASP A 155 15.60 -5.10 24.56
N SER A 156 15.57 -6.33 24.05
CA SER A 156 15.35 -7.55 24.83
C SER A 156 16.67 -8.28 25.13
N ASN A 157 16.61 -9.28 26.03
CA ASN A 157 17.74 -10.17 26.29
C ASN A 157 18.20 -11.00 25.08
N ARG A 158 17.41 -11.02 23.97
CA ARG A 158 17.79 -11.64 22.69
C ARG A 158 18.32 -10.63 21.67
N GLY A 159 18.36 -9.34 22.00
CA GLY A 159 18.64 -8.25 21.08
C GLY A 159 17.39 -7.46 20.69
N LYS A 160 17.54 -6.61 19.68
CA LYS A 160 16.48 -5.68 19.24
C LYS A 160 15.23 -6.42 18.76
N GLN A 161 14.07 -5.82 19.06
CA GLN A 161 12.76 -6.24 18.57
C GLN A 161 12.02 -5.04 17.97
N LYS A 162 11.27 -5.29 16.89
CA LYS A 162 10.27 -4.38 16.32
C LYS A 162 8.89 -5.01 16.39
N ILE A 163 7.96 -4.28 16.97
CA ILE A 163 6.60 -4.74 17.28
C ILE A 163 5.63 -3.68 16.76
N TYR A 164 4.59 -4.12 16.06
CA TYR A 164 3.55 -3.28 15.49
C TYR A 164 2.21 -3.79 16.01
N ALA A 165 1.50 -2.97 16.78
CA ALA A 165 0.20 -3.30 17.34
C ALA A 165 -0.89 -2.44 16.70
N VAL A 166 -2.07 -3.02 16.48
CA VAL A 166 -3.30 -2.26 16.18
C VAL A 166 -4.32 -2.56 17.26
N GLU A 167 -4.83 -1.51 17.88
CA GLU A 167 -5.88 -1.58 18.89
C GLU A 167 -7.19 -1.03 18.33
N TYR A 168 -8.29 -1.73 18.62
CA TYR A 168 -9.65 -1.25 18.41
C TYR A 168 -10.37 -1.25 19.77
N ASP A 169 -10.98 -0.13 20.15
CA ASP A 169 -11.65 0.05 21.45
C ASP A 169 -12.87 -0.87 21.70
N GLY A 170 -13.37 -1.55 20.66
CA GLY A 170 -14.54 -2.44 20.71
C GLY A 170 -15.88 -1.71 20.88
N LYS A 171 -15.91 -0.38 20.78
CA LYS A 171 -17.03 0.48 21.19
C LYS A 171 -17.35 1.59 20.18
N THR A 172 -16.37 2.05 19.40
CA THR A 172 -16.59 3.09 18.41
C THR A 172 -17.47 2.56 17.28
N GLU A 173 -18.67 3.11 17.19
CA GLU A 173 -19.62 2.84 16.11
C GLU A 173 -18.97 3.03 14.73
N LYS A 174 -19.42 2.25 13.74
CA LYS A 174 -18.90 2.26 12.36
C LYS A 174 -17.48 1.74 12.17
N ILE A 175 -16.85 1.10 13.17
CA ILE A 175 -15.73 0.19 12.92
C ILE A 175 -16.26 -1.24 12.79
N ALA A 176 -15.86 -1.92 11.74
CA ALA A 176 -16.06 -3.35 11.56
C ALA A 176 -14.71 -4.06 11.51
N MET A 177 -14.69 -5.32 11.94
CA MET A 177 -13.63 -6.26 11.59
C MET A 177 -14.21 -7.21 10.55
N GLU A 178 -13.46 -7.51 9.50
CA GLU A 178 -13.90 -8.39 8.42
C GLU A 178 -12.75 -9.32 8.04
N THR A 179 -13.06 -10.60 7.86
CA THR A 179 -12.10 -11.58 7.34
C THR A 179 -12.01 -11.48 5.82
N ALA A 180 -10.86 -11.77 5.23
CA ALA A 180 -10.71 -11.78 3.78
C ALA A 180 -9.97 -13.06 3.33
N LEU A 181 -10.42 -13.67 2.25
CA LEU A 181 -9.75 -14.78 1.57
C LEU A 181 -8.82 -14.26 0.47
N ALA A 182 -7.80 -15.05 0.14
CA ALA A 182 -7.01 -14.87 -1.06
C ALA A 182 -7.87 -15.08 -2.32
N ASN A 183 -8.01 -14.04 -3.15
CA ASN A 183 -8.82 -14.07 -4.39
C ASN A 183 -10.29 -14.51 -4.17
N ASP A 184 -10.84 -14.30 -2.97
CA ASP A 184 -12.17 -14.73 -2.49
C ASP A 184 -12.42 -16.25 -2.54
N GLN A 185 -11.36 -17.05 -2.61
CA GLN A 185 -11.44 -18.51 -2.62
C GLN A 185 -10.52 -19.15 -1.58
N LEU A 186 -10.88 -20.35 -1.15
CA LEU A 186 -10.07 -21.18 -0.27
C LEU A 186 -8.85 -21.77 -0.99
N PHE A 187 -8.83 -21.79 -2.32
CA PHE A 187 -7.63 -22.11 -3.10
C PHE A 187 -6.95 -20.83 -3.60
N GLY A 188 -5.68 -20.68 -3.27
CA GLY A 188 -4.83 -19.61 -3.78
C GLY A 188 -4.09 -18.84 -2.69
N PHE A 189 -3.23 -17.94 -3.14
CA PHE A 189 -2.40 -17.13 -2.25
C PHE A 189 -2.48 -15.66 -2.67
N GLU A 190 -2.71 -14.77 -1.73
CA GLU A 190 -2.76 -13.32 -1.96
C GLU A 190 -2.03 -12.59 -0.82
N GLN A 191 -1.30 -11.53 -1.14
CA GLN A 191 -0.64 -10.68 -0.15
C GLN A 191 -1.69 -9.96 0.73
N VAL A 192 -1.41 -9.77 2.02
CA VAL A 192 -2.33 -9.07 2.95
C VAL A 192 -2.63 -7.65 2.44
N SER A 193 -1.63 -6.96 1.90
CA SER A 193 -1.79 -5.65 1.26
C SER A 193 -2.75 -5.66 0.08
N LYS A 194 -2.84 -6.76 -0.67
CA LYS A 194 -3.77 -6.91 -1.80
C LYS A 194 -5.16 -7.31 -1.33
N GLN A 195 -5.28 -8.28 -0.43
CA GLN A 195 -6.55 -8.65 0.21
C GLN A 195 -7.23 -7.42 0.84
N ALA A 196 -6.47 -6.61 1.59
CA ALA A 196 -6.95 -5.38 2.21
C ALA A 196 -7.35 -4.31 1.18
N ASN A 197 -6.51 -4.02 0.19
CA ASN A 197 -6.83 -2.98 -0.80
C ASN A 197 -7.94 -3.37 -1.79
N ARG A 198 -8.15 -4.67 -2.02
CA ARG A 198 -9.26 -5.23 -2.80
C ARG A 198 -10.63 -5.09 -2.10
N ASN A 199 -10.64 -5.03 -0.77
CA ASN A 199 -11.83 -4.81 0.05
C ASN A 199 -12.09 -3.33 0.39
N GLN A 200 -11.48 -2.39 -0.33
CA GLN A 200 -11.77 -0.95 -0.21
C GLN A 200 -13.05 -0.59 -1.00
N ALA A 201 -13.98 0.12 -0.36
CA ALA A 201 -15.16 0.69 -1.00
C ALA A 201 -15.39 2.16 -0.56
N PRO A 202 -16.26 2.94 -1.24
CA PRO A 202 -16.57 4.32 -0.88
C PRO A 202 -17.17 4.50 0.52
N ASP A 203 -17.73 3.44 1.09
CA ASP A 203 -18.34 3.37 2.43
C ASP A 203 -17.69 2.33 3.36
N ASN A 204 -16.63 1.65 2.89
CA ASN A 204 -15.87 0.66 3.65
C ASN A 204 -14.37 0.90 3.41
N HIS A 205 -13.76 1.74 4.24
CA HIS A 205 -12.35 2.06 4.14
C HIS A 205 -11.53 1.10 5.02
N VAL A 206 -10.75 0.21 4.41
CA VAL A 206 -9.81 -0.63 5.16
C VAL A 206 -8.69 0.27 5.69
N VAL A 207 -8.55 0.33 7.01
CA VAL A 207 -7.59 1.20 7.70
C VAL A 207 -6.38 0.44 8.25
N ALA A 208 -6.57 -0.85 8.57
CA ALA A 208 -5.49 -1.78 8.91
C ALA A 208 -5.84 -3.21 8.51
N GLY A 209 -4.84 -4.09 8.45
CA GLY A 209 -5.02 -5.52 8.27
C GLY A 209 -3.82 -6.33 8.75
N ILE A 210 -4.06 -7.57 9.17
CA ILE A 210 -3.06 -8.53 9.66
C ILE A 210 -3.25 -9.88 8.99
N ASN A 211 -2.18 -10.65 8.77
CA ASN A 211 -2.28 -12.03 8.29
C ASN A 211 -3.07 -12.91 9.27
N GLY A 212 -3.75 -13.93 8.73
CA GLY A 212 -4.58 -14.84 9.52
C GLY A 212 -3.97 -16.23 9.74
N ASP A 213 -4.76 -17.23 9.38
CA ASP A 213 -4.60 -18.64 9.73
C ASP A 213 -3.36 -19.30 9.10
N TYR A 214 -3.00 -20.46 9.64
CA TYR A 214 -2.14 -21.43 8.97
C TYR A 214 -2.80 -21.93 7.68
N PHE A 215 -2.00 -22.37 6.71
CA PHE A 215 -2.50 -22.85 5.43
C PHE A 215 -1.68 -24.01 4.83
N ASP A 216 -2.31 -24.75 3.93
CA ASP A 216 -1.68 -25.84 3.18
C ASP A 216 -0.90 -25.35 1.93
N SER A 217 -0.31 -26.28 1.16
CA SER A 217 0.43 -25.96 -0.06
C SER A 217 -0.41 -25.39 -1.21
N ASN A 218 -1.74 -25.41 -1.10
CA ASN A 218 -2.68 -24.84 -2.06
C ASN A 218 -3.24 -23.48 -1.60
N GLY A 219 -2.88 -23.05 -0.37
CA GLY A 219 -3.36 -21.83 0.25
C GLY A 219 -4.68 -21.99 1.02
N HIS A 220 -5.09 -23.22 1.32
CA HIS A 220 -6.32 -23.50 2.08
C HIS A 220 -6.10 -23.21 3.57
N PRO A 221 -6.82 -22.27 4.22
CA PRO A 221 -6.82 -22.10 5.67
C PRO A 221 -7.08 -23.43 6.39
N VAL A 222 -6.29 -23.77 7.41
CA VAL A 222 -6.36 -25.08 8.06
C VAL A 222 -7.58 -25.20 8.98
N ASP A 223 -8.09 -24.10 9.52
CA ASP A 223 -9.10 -24.11 10.57
C ASP A 223 -10.34 -23.26 10.29
N LEU A 224 -11.25 -23.14 11.26
CA LEU A 224 -12.55 -22.46 11.12
C LEU A 224 -12.39 -21.04 10.56
N MET A 225 -13.17 -20.75 9.51
CA MET A 225 -13.38 -19.39 9.03
C MET A 225 -14.89 -19.15 8.86
N ILE A 226 -15.35 -18.00 9.34
CA ILE A 226 -16.70 -17.49 9.09
C ILE A 226 -16.54 -16.11 8.46
N HIS A 227 -17.21 -15.86 7.34
CA HIS A 227 -17.15 -14.61 6.59
C HIS A 227 -18.58 -14.14 6.27
N LYS A 228 -18.91 -12.90 6.61
CA LYS A 228 -20.23 -12.28 6.39
C LYS A 228 -21.39 -13.19 6.81
N GLY A 229 -21.27 -13.81 7.98
CA GLY A 229 -22.28 -14.70 8.54
C GLY A 229 -22.37 -16.08 7.87
N ASN A 230 -21.39 -16.53 7.10
CA ASN A 230 -21.35 -17.86 6.50
C ASN A 230 -20.11 -18.63 6.94
N ILE A 231 -20.29 -19.89 7.39
CA ILE A 231 -19.20 -20.82 7.68
C ILE A 231 -18.52 -21.16 6.34
N VAL A 232 -17.33 -20.61 6.15
CA VAL A 232 -16.52 -20.78 4.94
C VAL A 232 -15.80 -22.12 4.97
N THR A 233 -15.26 -22.54 6.11
CA THR A 233 -14.63 -23.86 6.24
C THR A 233 -14.57 -24.31 7.70
N THR A 234 -14.52 -25.63 7.94
CA THR A 234 -14.51 -26.22 9.29
C THR A 234 -13.10 -26.52 9.79
N SER A 235 -12.90 -26.57 11.11
CA SER A 235 -11.59 -26.87 11.73
C SER A 235 -11.01 -28.25 11.36
N GLN A 236 -9.68 -28.35 11.37
CA GLN A 236 -8.94 -29.61 11.27
C GLN A 236 -7.96 -29.82 12.44
N THR A 237 -7.54 -28.75 13.11
CA THR A 237 -6.68 -28.80 14.29
C THR A 237 -7.47 -29.33 15.50
N PRO A 238 -6.90 -30.24 16.32
CA PRO A 238 -7.54 -30.71 17.54
C PRO A 238 -7.91 -29.57 18.50
N LEU A 239 -9.09 -29.66 19.14
CA LEU A 239 -9.67 -28.59 19.99
C LEU A 239 -8.72 -28.00 21.04
N LEU A 240 -7.80 -28.81 21.60
CA LEU A 240 -6.81 -28.36 22.58
C LEU A 240 -5.74 -27.40 22.01
N GLN A 241 -5.51 -27.42 20.70
CA GLN A 241 -4.55 -26.56 19.99
C GLN A 241 -5.24 -25.44 19.19
N LEU A 242 -6.50 -25.67 18.78
CA LEU A 242 -7.33 -24.71 18.05
C LEU A 242 -7.52 -23.42 18.86
N ALA A 243 -7.36 -22.28 18.20
CA ALA A 243 -7.74 -20.99 18.74
C ALA A 243 -8.44 -20.18 17.65
N VAL A 244 -9.60 -19.62 17.95
CA VAL A 244 -10.41 -18.86 16.99
C VAL A 244 -10.76 -17.51 17.59
N PHE A 245 -10.55 -16.44 16.82
CA PHE A 245 -11.12 -15.12 17.08
C PHE A 245 -12.47 -15.05 16.37
N GLY A 246 -13.53 -14.67 17.09
CA GLY A 246 -14.87 -14.48 16.55
C GLY A 246 -15.40 -13.09 16.89
N VAL A 247 -16.27 -12.55 16.03
CA VAL A 247 -17.01 -11.30 16.24
C VAL A 247 -18.48 -11.56 15.95
N THR A 248 -19.34 -11.26 16.91
CA THR A 248 -20.79 -11.39 16.76
C THR A 248 -21.39 -10.20 16.02
N LYS A 249 -22.66 -10.33 15.60
CA LYS A 249 -23.45 -9.26 14.96
C LYS A 249 -23.50 -7.95 15.77
N ASP A 250 -23.50 -8.04 17.09
CA ASP A 250 -23.45 -6.90 18.02
C ASP A 250 -22.01 -6.42 18.33
N SER A 251 -21.05 -6.81 17.49
CA SER A 251 -19.62 -6.45 17.58
C SER A 251 -18.89 -6.94 18.85
N LYS A 252 -19.46 -7.90 19.60
CA LYS A 252 -18.80 -8.50 20.76
C LYS A 252 -17.70 -9.47 20.29
N PRO A 253 -16.43 -9.26 20.70
CA PRO A 253 -15.34 -10.16 20.34
C PRO A 253 -15.30 -11.39 21.26
N LEU A 254 -14.91 -12.52 20.70
CA LEU A 254 -14.75 -13.82 21.36
C LEU A 254 -13.38 -14.42 21.02
N ILE A 255 -12.75 -15.10 21.99
CA ILE A 255 -11.61 -15.99 21.74
C ILE A 255 -11.91 -17.34 22.38
N GLY A 256 -11.81 -18.42 21.60
CA GLY A 256 -12.21 -19.75 22.05
C GLY A 256 -11.64 -20.89 21.21
N SER A 257 -12.23 -22.07 21.39
CA SER A 257 -11.91 -23.31 20.66
C SER A 257 -13.23 -24.03 20.31
N PRO A 258 -14.13 -23.39 19.53
CA PRO A 258 -15.51 -23.87 19.35
C PRO A 258 -15.57 -25.21 18.61
N ASP A 259 -16.32 -26.16 19.18
CA ASP A 259 -16.75 -27.38 18.45
C ASP A 259 -18.02 -27.09 17.64
N LEU A 260 -18.11 -27.66 16.43
CA LEU A 260 -19.16 -27.39 15.44
C LEU A 260 -19.78 -28.70 14.93
N LYS A 261 -21.09 -28.83 15.10
CA LYS A 261 -21.88 -29.95 14.59
C LYS A 261 -22.73 -29.49 13.42
N LEU A 262 -22.70 -30.27 12.35
CA LEU A 262 -23.42 -30.01 11.11
C LEU A 262 -24.30 -31.21 10.75
N SER A 263 -25.53 -30.95 10.34
CA SER A 263 -26.43 -32.00 9.86
C SER A 263 -27.31 -31.52 8.71
N VAL A 264 -27.73 -32.45 7.87
CA VAL A 264 -28.73 -32.27 6.82
C VAL A 264 -29.97 -33.10 7.13
N GLN A 265 -31.15 -32.52 6.93
CA GLN A 265 -32.43 -33.24 6.83
C GLN A 265 -32.96 -33.14 5.40
N ILE A 266 -33.59 -34.22 4.95
CA ILE A 266 -34.23 -34.29 3.62
C ILE A 266 -35.73 -34.53 3.83
N ASN A 267 -36.57 -33.66 3.28
CA ASN A 267 -38.03 -33.70 3.42
C ASN A 267 -38.53 -33.82 4.89
N GLY A 268 -37.84 -33.19 5.85
CA GLY A 268 -38.16 -33.29 7.29
C GLY A 268 -37.87 -34.67 7.92
N GLY A 269 -37.10 -35.53 7.24
CA GLY A 269 -36.64 -36.81 7.78
C GLY A 269 -35.52 -36.68 8.82
N SER A 270 -35.05 -37.82 9.34
CA SER A 270 -33.99 -37.86 10.35
C SER A 270 -32.69 -37.17 9.89
N PRO A 271 -32.01 -36.42 10.78
CA PRO A 271 -30.79 -35.71 10.43
C PRO A 271 -29.63 -36.68 10.15
N TYR A 272 -28.90 -36.41 9.07
CA TYR A 272 -27.64 -37.07 8.70
C TYR A 272 -26.47 -36.12 8.92
N THR A 273 -25.37 -36.61 9.49
CA THR A 273 -24.20 -35.77 9.81
C THR A 273 -23.46 -35.30 8.57
N ILE A 274 -23.16 -34.01 8.48
CA ILE A 274 -22.18 -33.47 7.54
C ILE A 274 -20.83 -33.41 8.26
N ASN A 275 -19.78 -34.01 7.70
CA ASN A 275 -18.48 -34.10 8.37
C ASN A 275 -17.66 -32.80 8.29
N SER A 276 -17.90 -31.98 7.25
CA SER A 276 -17.12 -30.75 7.02
C SER A 276 -17.75 -29.84 5.97
N VAL A 277 -17.34 -28.57 5.98
CA VAL A 277 -17.63 -27.58 4.91
C VAL A 277 -16.35 -27.29 4.15
N ASN A 278 -16.40 -27.37 2.82
CA ASN A 278 -15.31 -27.00 1.93
C ASN A 278 -13.95 -27.67 2.27
N ARG A 279 -13.97 -28.96 2.65
CA ARG A 279 -12.77 -29.79 2.88
C ARG A 279 -12.67 -30.91 1.85
N LYS A 280 -11.55 -31.65 1.82
CA LYS A 280 -11.42 -32.84 0.97
C LYS A 280 -12.43 -33.92 1.40
N ARG A 281 -13.20 -34.46 0.44
CA ARG A 281 -14.04 -35.64 0.68
C ARG A 281 -13.16 -36.88 0.97
N LEU A 282 -13.22 -37.35 2.21
CA LEU A 282 -12.55 -38.57 2.67
C LEU A 282 -13.50 -39.77 2.61
N ALA A 283 -12.99 -40.96 2.91
CA ALA A 283 -13.81 -42.17 2.99
C ALA A 283 -14.94 -41.99 4.02
N ASN A 284 -16.15 -42.44 3.64
CA ASN A 284 -17.40 -42.35 4.42
C ASN A 284 -17.95 -40.94 4.68
N ASN A 285 -17.22 -39.88 4.33
CA ASN A 285 -17.65 -38.51 4.64
C ASN A 285 -18.76 -38.01 3.72
N LEU A 286 -19.68 -37.24 4.30
CA LEU A 286 -20.50 -36.24 3.64
C LEU A 286 -19.85 -34.86 3.80
N VAL A 287 -19.65 -34.13 2.70
CA VAL A 287 -19.08 -32.79 2.68
C VAL A 287 -20.05 -31.82 2.03
N LEU A 288 -20.22 -30.63 2.60
CA LEU A 288 -20.93 -29.53 1.96
C LEU A 288 -19.91 -28.61 1.26
N TYR A 289 -20.09 -28.40 -0.04
CA TYR A 289 -19.30 -27.47 -0.86
C TYR A 289 -20.11 -26.22 -1.25
N THR A 290 -19.48 -25.06 -1.18
CA THR A 290 -20.01 -23.74 -1.57
C THR A 290 -19.03 -23.04 -2.53
N PRO A 291 -19.43 -21.99 -3.28
CA PRO A 291 -18.54 -21.21 -4.16
C PRO A 291 -17.22 -20.72 -3.55
N PHE A 292 -17.16 -20.50 -2.22
CA PHE A 292 -15.91 -20.18 -1.51
C PHE A 292 -14.79 -21.23 -1.64
N PHE A 293 -15.09 -22.49 -2.00
CA PHE A 293 -14.08 -23.53 -2.14
C PHE A 293 -13.19 -23.28 -3.36
N ALA A 294 -13.76 -23.45 -4.55
CA ALA A 294 -13.09 -23.34 -5.84
C ALA A 294 -14.15 -23.27 -6.96
N SER A 295 -13.74 -23.34 -8.22
CA SER A 295 -14.66 -23.43 -9.37
C SER A 295 -15.53 -24.71 -9.41
N SER A 296 -15.13 -25.76 -8.68
CA SER A 296 -15.81 -27.07 -8.63
C SER A 296 -15.40 -27.83 -7.37
N THR A 297 -16.09 -28.93 -7.03
CA THR A 297 -15.86 -29.70 -5.79
C THR A 297 -14.50 -30.39 -5.72
N LYS A 298 -13.74 -30.51 -6.82
CA LYS A 298 -12.44 -31.21 -6.92
C LYS A 298 -12.48 -32.66 -6.40
N THR A 299 -13.66 -33.27 -6.36
CA THR A 299 -13.84 -34.66 -5.92
C THR A 299 -13.65 -35.62 -7.09
N ASN A 300 -13.21 -36.84 -6.77
CA ASN A 300 -13.16 -37.95 -7.71
C ASN A 300 -14.55 -38.56 -7.97
N GLU A 301 -14.57 -39.52 -8.89
CA GLU A 301 -15.75 -40.29 -9.30
C GLU A 301 -16.30 -41.23 -8.21
N LEU A 302 -15.55 -41.48 -7.13
CA LEU A 302 -15.85 -42.49 -6.10
C LEU A 302 -16.95 -42.06 -5.09
N GLY A 303 -18.05 -41.49 -5.57
CA GLY A 303 -19.16 -41.05 -4.72
C GLY A 303 -20.37 -40.49 -5.48
N THR A 304 -21.25 -39.85 -4.71
CA THR A 304 -22.47 -39.19 -5.21
C THR A 304 -22.45 -37.72 -4.81
N GLU A 305 -22.88 -36.83 -5.71
CA GLU A 305 -23.03 -35.39 -5.46
C GLU A 305 -24.47 -34.95 -5.73
N ALA A 306 -25.12 -34.33 -4.75
CA ALA A 306 -26.43 -33.70 -4.90
C ALA A 306 -26.24 -32.18 -5.00
N VAL A 307 -26.69 -31.57 -6.10
CA VAL A 307 -26.69 -30.11 -6.26
C VAL A 307 -27.99 -29.57 -5.72
N VAL A 308 -27.89 -28.56 -4.86
CA VAL A 308 -29.00 -27.97 -4.11
C VAL A 308 -29.04 -26.48 -4.41
N LYS A 309 -30.15 -26.02 -4.98
CA LYS A 309 -30.42 -24.58 -5.11
C LYS A 309 -30.85 -24.03 -3.76
N ILE A 310 -30.27 -22.92 -3.33
CA ILE A 310 -30.63 -22.25 -2.07
C ILE A 310 -32.03 -21.62 -2.23
N ASP A 311 -32.92 -21.94 -1.29
CA ASP A 311 -34.25 -21.33 -1.17
C ASP A 311 -34.21 -20.16 -0.18
N SER A 312 -33.57 -20.34 0.99
CA SER A 312 -33.36 -19.27 1.99
C SER A 312 -32.33 -19.64 3.06
N GLY A 313 -31.91 -18.67 3.89
CA GLY A 313 -31.00 -18.88 5.02
C GLY A 313 -29.51 -18.73 4.68
N GLN A 314 -28.66 -18.97 5.67
CA GLN A 314 -27.20 -18.94 5.56
C GLN A 314 -26.60 -20.14 6.30
N LEU A 315 -25.38 -20.55 5.94
CA LEU A 315 -24.71 -21.66 6.63
C LEU A 315 -24.05 -21.17 7.92
N ASN A 316 -24.81 -21.03 9.00
CA ASN A 316 -24.31 -20.51 10.28
C ASN A 316 -25.07 -21.05 11.51
N GLY A 317 -24.59 -20.70 12.71
CA GLY A 317 -25.12 -21.22 13.97
C GLY A 317 -26.48 -20.68 14.41
N HIS A 318 -27.07 -19.73 13.68
CA HIS A 318 -28.32 -19.04 14.08
C HIS A 318 -29.41 -19.03 12.98
N SER A 319 -29.19 -19.71 11.86
CA SER A 319 -30.17 -19.91 10.80
C SER A 319 -30.06 -21.30 10.20
N VAL A 320 -31.16 -21.80 9.63
CA VAL A 320 -31.17 -23.04 8.86
C VAL A 320 -31.00 -22.68 7.39
N LEU A 321 -30.00 -23.25 6.73
CA LEU A 321 -29.84 -23.13 5.28
C LEU A 321 -30.82 -24.09 4.60
N THR A 322 -31.75 -23.55 3.82
CA THR A 322 -32.79 -24.34 3.13
C THR A 322 -32.58 -24.33 1.62
N GLY A 323 -32.99 -25.40 0.96
CA GLY A 323 -32.88 -25.51 -0.49
C GLY A 323 -33.68 -26.64 -1.12
N THR A 324 -33.63 -26.68 -2.45
CA THR A 324 -34.27 -27.72 -3.27
C THR A 324 -33.21 -28.44 -4.10
N VAL A 325 -33.20 -29.77 -4.07
CA VAL A 325 -32.31 -30.59 -4.90
C VAL A 325 -32.66 -30.40 -6.38
N THR A 326 -31.69 -30.00 -7.20
CA THR A 326 -31.88 -29.82 -8.65
C THR A 326 -31.47 -31.05 -9.44
N LYS A 327 -30.43 -31.76 -9.00
CA LYS A 327 -29.95 -33.02 -9.59
C LYS A 327 -29.08 -33.81 -8.60
N VAL A 328 -29.02 -35.12 -8.81
CA VAL A 328 -28.11 -36.04 -8.10
C VAL A 328 -27.26 -36.76 -9.15
N ILE A 329 -25.94 -36.75 -8.96
CA ILE A 329 -24.95 -37.31 -9.88
C ILE A 329 -24.18 -38.40 -9.15
N GLN A 330 -24.15 -39.61 -9.71
CA GLN A 330 -23.41 -40.75 -9.16
C GLN A 330 -22.20 -41.05 -10.05
N GLY A 331 -21.06 -41.46 -9.48
CA GLY A 331 -19.95 -42.01 -10.27
C GLY A 331 -19.19 -40.99 -11.12
N ALA A 332 -19.17 -39.71 -10.75
CA ALA A 332 -18.55 -38.64 -11.54
C ALA A 332 -17.72 -37.63 -10.70
N GLY A 333 -18.32 -37.01 -9.69
CA GLY A 333 -17.67 -35.97 -8.90
C GLY A 333 -17.50 -34.64 -9.65
N ASP A 334 -16.54 -33.85 -9.19
CA ASP A 334 -16.09 -32.52 -9.66
C ASP A 334 -17.19 -31.58 -10.16
N GLN A 335 -18.38 -31.58 -9.52
CA GLN A 335 -19.45 -30.68 -9.93
C GLN A 335 -19.05 -29.20 -9.79
N LYS A 336 -19.42 -28.40 -10.78
CA LYS A 336 -19.20 -26.95 -10.79
C LYS A 336 -19.95 -26.29 -9.62
N LEU A 337 -19.28 -25.38 -8.92
CA LEU A 337 -19.87 -24.57 -7.86
C LEU A 337 -20.37 -23.26 -8.45
N ASN A 338 -21.66 -22.92 -8.24
CA ASN A 338 -22.30 -21.71 -8.74
C ASN A 338 -22.88 -20.89 -7.58
N GLU A 339 -22.96 -19.57 -7.76
CA GLU A 339 -23.68 -18.69 -6.84
C GLU A 339 -25.16 -19.10 -6.71
N GLY A 340 -25.67 -19.06 -5.47
CA GLY A 340 -27.04 -19.51 -5.15
C GLY A 340 -27.22 -21.03 -5.10
N GLU A 341 -26.15 -21.82 -5.22
CA GLU A 341 -26.16 -23.27 -5.06
C GLU A 341 -25.15 -23.74 -4.01
N PHE A 342 -25.42 -24.90 -3.39
CA PHE A 342 -24.42 -25.68 -2.66
C PHE A 342 -24.49 -27.15 -3.08
N ILE A 343 -23.43 -27.91 -2.77
CA ILE A 343 -23.31 -29.31 -3.19
C ILE A 343 -23.04 -30.19 -1.99
N LEU A 344 -23.88 -31.19 -1.78
CA LEU A 344 -23.65 -32.27 -0.83
C LEU A 344 -22.92 -33.40 -1.54
N SER A 345 -21.71 -33.73 -1.10
CA SER A 345 -20.83 -34.71 -1.76
C SER A 345 -20.48 -35.83 -0.79
N GLY A 346 -20.91 -37.05 -1.10
CA GLY A 346 -20.83 -38.22 -0.21
C GLY A 346 -20.00 -39.34 -0.79
N HIS A 347 -19.13 -39.95 0.03
CA HIS A 347 -18.37 -41.16 -0.29
C HIS A 347 -18.92 -42.37 0.48
N HIS A 348 -18.95 -43.55 -0.15
CA HIS A 348 -19.42 -44.83 0.43
C HIS A 348 -20.72 -44.71 1.24
N LEU A 349 -20.71 -44.74 2.58
CA LEU A 349 -21.94 -44.62 3.39
C LEU A 349 -22.71 -43.30 3.12
N ALA A 350 -22.00 -42.18 2.98
CA ALA A 350 -22.62 -40.91 2.60
C ALA A 350 -23.06 -40.90 1.13
N SER A 351 -22.40 -41.66 0.25
CA SER A 351 -22.86 -41.85 -1.14
C SER A 351 -24.19 -42.62 -1.16
N GLN A 352 -24.30 -43.71 -0.40
CA GLN A 352 -25.52 -44.52 -0.27
C GLN A 352 -26.68 -43.68 0.28
N TYR A 353 -26.42 -42.82 1.27
CA TYR A 353 -27.40 -41.84 1.74
C TYR A 353 -27.87 -40.90 0.63
N LEU A 354 -26.95 -40.23 -0.09
CA LEU A 354 -27.31 -39.31 -1.17
C LEU A 354 -28.02 -40.00 -2.35
N GLN A 355 -27.81 -41.30 -2.57
CA GLN A 355 -28.51 -42.09 -3.60
C GLN A 355 -30.01 -42.28 -3.32
N THR A 356 -30.45 -42.06 -2.07
CA THR A 356 -31.88 -42.06 -1.69
C THR A 356 -32.61 -40.76 -2.04
N ILE A 357 -31.87 -39.73 -2.42
CA ILE A 357 -32.35 -38.38 -2.70
C ILE A 357 -32.62 -38.22 -4.20
N LYS A 358 -33.63 -37.43 -4.56
CA LYS A 358 -33.99 -37.10 -5.95
C LYS A 358 -34.22 -35.60 -6.14
N ALA A 359 -34.24 -35.16 -7.40
CA ALA A 359 -34.60 -33.79 -7.75
C ALA A 359 -36.01 -33.44 -7.21
N GLY A 360 -36.16 -32.22 -6.69
CA GLY A 360 -37.39 -31.74 -6.04
C GLY A 360 -37.45 -31.99 -4.53
N ASP A 361 -36.59 -32.84 -3.96
CA ASP A 361 -36.52 -33.01 -2.51
C ASP A 361 -36.07 -31.71 -1.81
N LYS A 362 -36.64 -31.44 -0.63
CA LYS A 362 -36.29 -30.31 0.21
C LYS A 362 -35.14 -30.66 1.15
N VAL A 363 -34.21 -29.72 1.30
CA VAL A 363 -32.98 -29.85 2.07
C VAL A 363 -32.96 -28.79 3.16
N GLU A 364 -32.67 -29.20 4.39
CA GLU A 364 -32.46 -28.29 5.52
C GLU A 364 -31.11 -28.63 6.15
N VAL A 365 -30.18 -27.66 6.18
CA VAL A 365 -28.86 -27.80 6.79
C VAL A 365 -28.79 -26.95 8.05
N SER A 366 -28.51 -27.61 9.16
CA SER A 366 -28.34 -26.99 10.48
C SER A 366 -26.87 -27.04 10.90
N ALA A 367 -26.37 -25.92 11.39
CA ALA A 367 -25.07 -25.78 12.03
C ALA A 367 -25.27 -25.38 13.49
N VAL A 368 -24.58 -26.03 14.43
CA VAL A 368 -24.70 -25.74 15.87
C VAL A 368 -23.32 -25.81 16.51
N PHE A 369 -22.88 -24.69 17.08
CA PHE A 369 -21.71 -24.64 17.94
C PHE A 369 -22.02 -25.10 19.36
N ASP A 370 -20.98 -25.52 20.09
CA ASP A 370 -21.02 -25.94 21.49
C ASP A 370 -21.53 -24.87 22.49
N SER A 371 -21.67 -23.62 22.07
CA SER A 371 -22.18 -22.52 22.88
C SER A 371 -23.05 -21.55 22.08
N ALA A 372 -24.04 -20.96 22.77
CA ALA A 372 -24.99 -20.03 22.18
C ALA A 372 -24.34 -18.73 21.67
N GLU A 373 -23.19 -18.34 22.20
CA GLU A 373 -22.46 -17.13 21.78
C GLU A 373 -21.74 -17.34 20.45
N TRP A 374 -21.09 -18.49 20.25
CA TRP A 374 -20.46 -18.85 18.97
C TRP A 374 -21.48 -19.00 17.83
N ASN A 375 -22.73 -19.36 18.15
CA ASN A 375 -23.83 -19.36 17.18
C ASN A 375 -24.15 -17.97 16.60
N GLN A 376 -23.82 -16.87 17.29
CA GLN A 376 -24.09 -15.48 16.85
C GLN A 376 -22.92 -14.82 16.10
N VAL A 377 -21.85 -15.57 15.81
CA VAL A 377 -20.63 -15.04 15.16
C VAL A 377 -20.86 -14.82 13.66
N GLU A 378 -20.55 -13.61 13.19
CA GLU A 378 -20.63 -13.23 11.77
C GLU A 378 -19.25 -13.23 11.07
N GLU A 379 -18.17 -13.03 11.82
CA GLU A 379 -16.79 -13.05 11.33
C GLU A 379 -15.93 -13.90 12.27
N ALA A 380 -15.21 -14.89 11.73
CA ALA A 380 -14.30 -15.72 12.52
C ALA A 380 -13.04 -16.08 11.74
N ILE A 381 -11.89 -15.99 12.41
CA ILE A 381 -10.59 -16.35 11.85
C ILE A 381 -9.76 -17.14 12.86
N SER A 382 -9.19 -18.23 12.38
CA SER A 382 -8.44 -19.17 13.21
C SER A 382 -6.95 -18.86 13.29
N GLY A 383 -6.34 -19.48 14.28
CA GLY A 383 -4.92 -19.67 14.44
C GLY A 383 -4.70 -20.81 15.43
N ARG A 384 -3.56 -20.80 16.14
CA ARG A 384 -3.19 -21.87 17.06
C ARG A 384 -2.64 -21.32 18.37
N TYR A 385 -2.56 -22.19 19.36
CA TYR A 385 -1.90 -21.97 20.66
C TYR A 385 -2.43 -20.73 21.40
N HIS A 386 -3.34 -20.96 22.34
CA HIS A 386 -3.74 -19.93 23.30
C HIS A 386 -2.50 -19.47 24.09
N LEU A 387 -2.24 -18.17 24.06
CA LEU A 387 -1.13 -17.49 24.70
C LEU A 387 -1.51 -16.98 26.10
N VAL A 388 -2.71 -16.42 26.21
CA VAL A 388 -3.29 -15.95 27.47
C VAL A 388 -4.72 -16.46 27.55
N ARG A 389 -5.15 -16.94 28.72
CA ARG A 389 -6.57 -17.19 29.05
C ARG A 389 -6.88 -16.63 30.44
N ASN A 390 -8.00 -15.93 30.58
CA ASN A 390 -8.46 -15.35 31.84
C ASN A 390 -7.36 -14.56 32.61
N GLY A 391 -6.56 -13.76 31.89
CA GLY A 391 -5.45 -12.96 32.43
C GLY A 391 -4.17 -13.73 32.82
N LYS A 392 -4.14 -15.04 32.59
CA LYS A 392 -2.99 -15.92 32.89
C LYS A 392 -2.30 -16.35 31.59
N VAL A 393 -0.97 -16.22 31.57
CA VAL A 393 -0.12 -16.75 30.49
C VAL A 393 -0.23 -18.27 30.47
N ILE A 394 -0.43 -18.84 29.29
CA ILE A 394 -0.46 -20.28 29.06
C ILE A 394 0.96 -20.75 28.69
N PRO A 395 1.51 -21.78 29.37
CA PRO A 395 2.81 -22.36 29.01
C PRO A 395 2.86 -22.85 27.57
N GLN A 396 3.94 -22.52 26.86
CA GLN A 396 4.13 -22.88 25.44
C GLN A 396 5.24 -23.92 25.31
N THR A 397 4.98 -24.97 24.53
CA THR A 397 5.94 -26.07 24.27
C THR A 397 6.64 -25.95 22.90
N VAL A 398 6.12 -25.12 22.00
CA VAL A 398 6.70 -24.91 20.67
C VAL A 398 7.97 -24.07 20.77
N ALA A 399 9.11 -24.70 20.50
CA ALA A 399 10.40 -24.04 20.46
C ALA A 399 10.56 -23.08 19.26
N GLY A 400 11.61 -22.25 19.29
CA GLY A 400 12.02 -21.42 18.17
C GLY A 400 11.62 -19.95 18.26
N VAL A 401 12.55 -19.09 17.84
CA VAL A 401 12.44 -17.62 17.84
C VAL A 401 12.20 -17.15 16.40
N HIS A 402 11.05 -16.54 16.14
CA HIS A 402 10.58 -16.21 14.79
C HIS A 402 9.86 -14.84 14.77
N PRO A 403 9.59 -14.26 13.58
CA PRO A 403 8.48 -13.34 13.43
C PRO A 403 7.17 -14.02 13.85
N ARG A 404 6.25 -13.25 14.45
CA ARG A 404 5.01 -13.76 15.04
C ARG A 404 3.87 -12.78 14.80
N SER A 405 2.65 -13.30 14.68
CA SER A 405 1.41 -12.50 14.59
C SER A 405 0.43 -13.00 15.64
N ALA A 406 -0.21 -12.11 16.38
CA ALA A 406 -1.10 -12.47 17.49
C ALA A 406 -2.30 -11.51 17.60
N ILE A 407 -3.37 -11.99 18.23
CA ILE A 407 -4.56 -11.21 18.58
C ILE A 407 -5.00 -11.51 20.00
N GLY A 408 -5.57 -10.53 20.68
CA GLY A 408 -6.12 -10.67 22.02
C GLY A 408 -7.25 -9.69 22.31
N ILE A 409 -8.03 -10.03 23.33
CA ILE A 409 -9.13 -9.23 23.89
C ILE A 409 -8.70 -8.77 25.28
N LYS A 410 -8.86 -7.48 25.59
CA LYS A 410 -8.57 -6.86 26.89
C LYS A 410 -9.78 -6.94 27.82
N ALA A 411 -9.56 -6.66 29.11
CA ALA A 411 -10.60 -6.77 30.14
C ALA A 411 -11.82 -5.86 29.92
N ASP A 412 -11.68 -4.79 29.14
CA ASP A 412 -12.75 -3.82 28.86
C ASP A 412 -13.48 -4.08 27.53
N GLY A 413 -13.19 -5.19 26.85
CA GLY A 413 -13.75 -5.57 25.55
C GLY A 413 -12.96 -5.06 24.34
N SER A 414 -11.93 -4.21 24.52
CA SER A 414 -11.09 -3.76 23.40
C SER A 414 -10.22 -4.90 22.85
N ILE A 415 -9.85 -4.80 21.58
CA ILE A 415 -9.05 -5.79 20.84
C ILE A 415 -7.67 -5.21 20.58
N VAL A 416 -6.64 -6.05 20.69
CA VAL A 416 -5.26 -5.70 20.34
C VAL A 416 -4.66 -6.80 19.47
N THR A 417 -4.04 -6.41 18.35
CA THR A 417 -3.17 -7.27 17.54
C THR A 417 -1.71 -6.94 17.82
N ALA A 418 -0.81 -7.88 17.51
CA ALA A 418 0.63 -7.63 17.49
C ALA A 418 1.28 -8.41 16.34
N VAL A 419 2.01 -7.71 15.49
CA VAL A 419 2.96 -8.27 14.51
C VAL A 419 4.37 -7.96 14.99
N ILE A 420 5.18 -9.00 15.15
CA ILE A 420 6.55 -8.93 15.62
C ILE A 420 7.45 -9.34 14.46
N ASP A 421 8.33 -8.44 14.03
CA ASP A 421 9.34 -8.75 13.01
C ASP A 421 10.38 -9.73 13.57
N GLY A 422 11.06 -10.46 12.69
CA GLY A 422 12.12 -11.37 13.10
C GLY A 422 13.04 -11.74 11.94
N ARG A 423 14.18 -12.38 12.25
CA ARG A 423 15.21 -12.77 11.26
C ARG A 423 15.81 -11.56 10.51
N THR A 424 15.83 -10.37 11.11
CA THR A 424 16.45 -9.16 10.54
C THR A 424 17.47 -8.54 11.49
N SER A 425 18.29 -7.61 11.02
CA SER A 425 19.22 -6.85 11.87
C SER A 425 18.55 -5.84 12.83
N GLN A 426 17.25 -5.57 12.63
CA GLN A 426 16.46 -4.64 13.47
C GLN A 426 15.50 -5.37 14.41
N SER A 427 15.16 -6.63 14.11
CA SER A 427 14.32 -7.47 14.96
C SER A 427 14.72 -8.94 14.84
N VAL A 428 15.05 -9.56 15.98
CA VAL A 428 15.41 -10.99 16.05
C VAL A 428 14.15 -11.87 15.95
N GLY A 429 13.05 -11.44 16.57
CA GLY A 429 11.82 -12.20 16.73
C GLY A 429 11.67 -12.77 18.14
N LEU A 430 10.55 -13.43 18.40
CA LEU A 430 10.18 -13.96 19.72
C LEU A 430 9.78 -15.45 19.69
N SER A 431 9.98 -16.12 20.81
CA SER A 431 9.35 -17.41 21.13
C SER A 431 7.90 -17.21 21.55
N LEU A 432 7.05 -18.24 21.47
CA LEU A 432 5.62 -18.10 21.85
C LEU A 432 5.45 -17.70 23.33
N SER A 433 6.32 -18.16 24.24
CA SER A 433 6.29 -17.74 25.65
C SER A 433 6.54 -16.24 25.82
N GLU A 434 7.41 -15.65 25.00
CA GLU A 434 7.68 -14.21 25.01
C GLU A 434 6.54 -13.41 24.35
N VAL A 435 5.89 -13.96 23.30
CA VAL A 435 4.66 -13.36 22.75
C VAL A 435 3.52 -13.42 23.78
N ALA A 436 3.39 -14.50 24.55
CA ALA A 436 2.38 -14.59 25.60
C ALA A 436 2.59 -13.57 26.72
N ALA A 437 3.84 -13.33 27.13
CA ALA A 437 4.18 -12.26 28.05
C ALA A 437 3.86 -10.87 27.44
N LEU A 438 4.28 -10.63 26.20
CA LEU A 438 3.99 -9.39 25.47
C LEU A 438 2.49 -9.11 25.35
N MET A 439 1.67 -10.08 24.93
CA MET A 439 0.21 -9.89 24.79
C MET A 439 -0.44 -9.57 26.14
N LYS A 440 0.07 -10.15 27.24
CA LYS A 440 -0.36 -9.80 28.59
C LYS A 440 0.07 -8.37 28.99
N ASP A 441 1.29 -7.95 28.65
CA ASP A 441 1.75 -6.57 28.88
C ASP A 441 0.92 -5.54 28.09
N LEU A 442 0.48 -5.90 26.87
CA LEU A 442 -0.47 -5.13 26.06
C LEU A 442 -1.91 -5.17 26.59
N GLY A 443 -2.15 -5.83 27.73
CA GLY A 443 -3.43 -5.84 28.44
C GLY A 443 -4.42 -6.92 28.01
N ALA A 444 -4.03 -7.86 27.14
CA ALA A 444 -4.91 -8.95 26.73
C ALA A 444 -5.18 -9.91 27.91
N VAL A 445 -6.46 -10.21 28.16
CA VAL A 445 -6.89 -11.24 29.10
C VAL A 445 -7.14 -12.58 28.42
N ASN A 446 -7.44 -12.58 27.12
CA ASN A 446 -7.44 -13.77 26.26
C ASN A 446 -6.64 -13.44 24.99
N ALA A 447 -5.77 -14.33 24.51
CA ALA A 447 -4.97 -14.12 23.30
C ALA A 447 -4.48 -15.45 22.68
N PHE A 448 -4.18 -15.46 21.38
CA PHE A 448 -3.57 -16.59 20.66
C PHE A 448 -2.68 -16.11 19.48
N THR A 449 -1.97 -17.03 18.81
CA THR A 449 -1.11 -16.72 17.64
C THR A 449 -1.78 -17.09 16.31
N PHE A 450 -1.72 -16.17 15.36
CA PHE A 450 -1.89 -16.42 13.93
C PHE A 450 -0.64 -17.09 13.35
N ASP A 451 -0.63 -17.39 12.04
CA ASP A 451 0.59 -17.86 11.38
C ASP A 451 1.71 -16.80 11.46
N GLY A 452 2.96 -17.27 11.47
CA GLY A 452 4.15 -16.46 11.73
C GLY A 452 5.20 -16.54 10.62
N GLY A 453 6.46 -16.25 10.98
CA GLY A 453 7.55 -16.30 10.02
C GLY A 453 7.37 -15.27 8.89
N GLY A 454 7.57 -15.68 7.64
CA GLY A 454 7.41 -14.78 6.49
C GLY A 454 5.96 -14.36 6.22
N SER A 455 4.98 -15.02 6.84
CA SER A 455 3.57 -14.65 6.76
C SER A 455 3.26 -13.40 7.61
N SER A 456 4.05 -13.14 8.66
CA SER A 456 3.84 -12.03 9.61
C SER A 456 3.88 -10.66 8.94
N THR A 457 2.68 -10.09 8.76
CA THR A 457 2.47 -8.85 7.99
C THR A 457 1.42 -7.99 8.69
N LEU A 458 1.75 -6.71 8.91
CA LEU A 458 0.78 -5.66 9.24
C LEU A 458 0.73 -4.67 8.08
N VAL A 459 -0.47 -4.34 7.62
CA VAL A 459 -0.74 -3.23 6.70
C VAL A 459 -1.57 -2.16 7.40
N SER A 460 -1.34 -0.89 7.05
CA SER A 460 -2.16 0.23 7.54
C SER A 460 -2.22 1.37 6.54
N ARG A 461 -3.19 2.26 6.73
CA ARG A 461 -3.30 3.53 6.01
C ARG A 461 -2.24 4.53 6.51
N GLU A 462 -1.58 5.23 5.59
CA GLU A 462 -0.84 6.45 5.92
C GLU A 462 -1.74 7.69 5.81
N TYR A 463 -1.41 8.74 6.56
CA TYR A 463 -2.24 9.94 6.57
C TYR A 463 -2.31 10.60 5.19
N GLY A 464 -3.56 10.78 4.72
CA GLY A 464 -3.88 11.30 3.41
C GLY A 464 -3.76 10.30 2.25
N ASP A 465 -3.45 9.02 2.51
CA ASP A 465 -3.56 7.93 1.52
C ASP A 465 -4.88 7.17 1.68
N SER A 466 -5.47 6.72 0.57
CA SER A 466 -6.69 5.90 0.59
C SER A 466 -6.42 4.39 0.66
N GLN A 467 -5.19 3.97 0.38
CA GLN A 467 -4.77 2.57 0.35
C GLN A 467 -3.92 2.24 1.58
N VAL A 468 -3.94 0.97 2.00
CA VAL A 468 -3.05 0.47 3.04
C VAL A 468 -1.71 0.04 2.45
N THR A 469 -0.63 0.21 3.22
CA THR A 469 0.73 -0.20 2.88
C THR A 469 1.34 -0.99 4.04
N ILE A 470 2.32 -1.85 3.72
CA ILE A 470 3.04 -2.68 4.70
C ILE A 470 3.78 -1.77 5.70
N GLN A 471 3.60 -2.03 6.99
CA GLN A 471 4.16 -1.24 8.09
C GLN A 471 5.41 -1.88 8.70
N ASN A 472 5.47 -3.21 8.71
CA ASN A 472 6.56 -4.00 9.29
C ASN A 472 7.60 -4.42 8.22
N LYS A 473 8.60 -5.22 8.60
CA LYS A 473 9.60 -5.76 7.68
C LYS A 473 9.45 -7.28 7.51
N PRO A 474 8.67 -7.75 6.52
CA PRO A 474 8.51 -9.17 6.20
C PRO A 474 9.84 -9.93 6.09
N SER A 475 9.95 -11.09 6.75
CA SER A 475 11.23 -11.79 6.91
C SER A 475 11.79 -12.40 5.63
N ASP A 476 10.95 -12.58 4.61
CA ASP A 476 11.33 -13.19 3.33
C ASP A 476 11.91 -12.14 2.34
N GLY A 477 12.26 -10.94 2.84
CA GLY A 477 12.73 -9.79 2.06
C GLY A 477 11.61 -9.03 1.31
N ARG A 478 10.48 -9.71 1.08
CA ARG A 478 9.23 -9.22 0.48
C ARG A 478 8.03 -9.74 1.27
N GLU A 479 6.87 -9.11 1.10
CA GLU A 479 5.60 -9.62 1.63
C GLU A 479 5.25 -10.96 0.99
N ARG A 480 4.95 -11.96 1.83
CA ARG A 480 4.50 -13.30 1.42
C ARG A 480 3.01 -13.27 1.09
N SER A 481 2.62 -14.01 0.05
CA SER A 481 1.20 -14.28 -0.21
C SER A 481 0.68 -15.35 0.78
N VAL A 482 -0.43 -15.07 1.45
CA VAL A 482 -1.07 -15.93 2.47
C VAL A 482 -2.47 -16.34 2.02
N SER A 483 -3.12 -17.20 2.80
CA SER A 483 -4.47 -17.72 2.53
C SER A 483 -5.59 -16.75 2.90
N ASN A 484 -5.50 -16.09 4.05
CA ASN A 484 -6.50 -15.16 4.56
C ASN A 484 -5.89 -14.07 5.46
N SER A 485 -6.71 -13.08 5.80
CA SER A 485 -6.36 -11.96 6.66
C SER A 485 -7.56 -11.47 7.48
N LEU A 486 -7.27 -10.71 8.54
CA LEU A 486 -8.26 -9.96 9.31
C LEU A 486 -8.07 -8.47 9.04
N LEU A 487 -9.14 -7.80 8.62
CA LEU A 487 -9.16 -6.40 8.22
C LEU A 487 -9.92 -5.55 9.26
N PHE A 488 -9.45 -4.33 9.49
CA PHE A 488 -10.16 -3.30 10.24
C PHE A 488 -10.73 -2.29 9.25
N ILE A 489 -12.06 -2.13 9.24
CA ILE A 489 -12.79 -1.35 8.26
C ILE A 489 -13.52 -0.19 8.94
N SER A 490 -13.22 1.03 8.50
CA SER A 490 -13.94 2.25 8.85
C SER A 490 -15.11 2.47 7.89
N LYS A 491 -16.34 2.50 8.42
CA LYS A 491 -17.58 2.83 7.69
C LYS A 491 -17.95 4.31 7.81
N TYR A 492 -16.97 5.17 8.13
CA TYR A 492 -17.12 6.62 8.10
C TYR A 492 -16.90 7.13 6.68
N LEU A 493 -17.97 7.60 6.02
CA LEU A 493 -17.87 8.27 4.72
C LEU A 493 -16.92 9.46 4.75
N ASN A 494 -16.24 9.71 3.62
CA ASN A 494 -15.41 10.90 3.39
C ASN A 494 -16.17 12.20 3.73
N GLY A 495 -15.60 12.98 4.65
CA GLY A 495 -16.03 14.32 5.02
C GLY A 495 -15.32 15.45 4.26
N PRO A 496 -15.51 16.71 4.67
CA PRO A 496 -14.74 17.84 4.17
C PRO A 496 -13.27 17.75 4.63
N LEU A 497 -12.38 18.45 3.91
CA LEU A 497 -10.98 18.63 4.32
C LEU A 497 -10.90 19.22 5.73
N ASN A 498 -10.17 18.54 6.62
CA ASN A 498 -9.96 18.93 8.01
C ASN A 498 -8.49 19.24 8.30
N GLN A 499 -7.56 18.51 7.66
CA GLN A 499 -6.12 18.64 7.88
C GLN A 499 -5.34 18.49 6.57
N LEU A 500 -4.27 19.28 6.43
CA LEU A 500 -3.24 19.08 5.41
C LEU A 500 -2.11 18.23 5.99
N ILE A 501 -1.79 17.14 5.29
CA ILE A 501 -0.66 16.26 5.61
C ILE A 501 0.51 16.67 4.71
N LEU A 502 1.56 17.18 5.34
CA LEU A 502 2.73 17.75 4.68
C LEU A 502 3.93 16.82 4.88
N SER A 503 4.54 16.36 3.80
CA SER A 503 5.70 15.46 3.86
C SER A 503 6.72 15.78 2.74
N PRO A 504 8.03 15.92 3.06
CA PRO A 504 8.64 15.86 4.38
C PRO A 504 8.29 17.07 5.26
N GLY A 505 8.49 16.95 6.58
CA GLY A 505 8.32 18.06 7.54
C GLY A 505 9.36 19.19 7.44
N GLU A 506 10.39 19.02 6.59
CA GLU A 506 11.36 20.05 6.23
C GLU A 506 11.71 19.94 4.73
N VAL A 507 11.60 21.06 4.00
CA VAL A 507 12.11 21.21 2.63
C VAL A 507 13.41 22.01 2.62
N THR A 508 14.36 21.61 1.77
CA THR A 508 15.62 22.34 1.55
C THR A 508 15.59 22.97 0.17
N LEU A 509 15.71 24.31 0.10
CA LEU A 509 15.63 25.10 -1.12
C LEU A 509 16.92 25.91 -1.33
N PHE A 510 17.27 26.15 -2.59
CA PHE A 510 18.48 26.88 -2.97
C PHE A 510 18.18 28.38 -3.14
N ALA A 511 19.00 29.24 -2.53
CA ALA A 511 18.85 30.69 -2.57
C ALA A 511 18.86 31.23 -4.01
N GLY A 512 17.88 32.06 -4.35
CA GLY A 512 17.70 32.65 -5.69
C GLY A 512 16.95 31.76 -6.68
N ALA A 513 16.75 30.47 -6.40
CA ALA A 513 16.01 29.57 -7.29
C ALA A 513 14.49 29.75 -7.16
N ASN A 514 13.78 29.42 -8.24
CA ASN A 514 12.32 29.51 -8.33
C ASN A 514 11.66 28.13 -8.18
N TYR A 515 10.61 28.06 -7.36
CA TYR A 515 9.88 26.83 -7.05
C TYR A 515 8.38 26.98 -7.32
N THR A 516 7.79 25.93 -7.89
CA THR A 516 6.35 25.67 -7.92
C THR A 516 6.03 24.58 -6.89
N HIS A 517 4.74 24.27 -6.68
CA HIS A 517 4.37 23.11 -5.85
C HIS A 517 5.05 21.81 -6.31
N SER A 518 5.19 21.59 -7.63
CA SER A 518 5.68 20.33 -8.19
C SER A 518 7.19 20.09 -8.08
N ASN A 519 8.01 21.13 -7.90
CA ASN A 519 9.47 20.99 -7.77
C ASN A 519 10.04 21.40 -6.39
N MET A 520 9.21 21.89 -5.47
CA MET A 520 9.60 22.24 -4.10
C MET A 520 9.97 21.03 -3.22
N GLY A 521 9.68 19.80 -3.69
CA GLY A 521 9.93 18.58 -2.94
C GLY A 521 8.98 18.36 -1.76
N LEU A 522 7.79 18.99 -1.80
CA LEU A 522 6.75 18.88 -0.78
C LEU A 522 5.51 18.14 -1.31
N THR A 523 5.22 16.98 -0.74
CA THR A 523 3.94 16.28 -0.93
C THR A 523 2.89 16.87 0.01
N ILE A 524 1.70 17.14 -0.52
CA ILE A 524 0.55 17.69 0.21
C ILE A 524 -0.63 16.75 -0.01
N LYS A 525 -1.16 16.15 1.05
CA LYS A 525 -2.36 15.30 1.01
C LYS A 525 -3.44 15.88 1.91
N GLY A 526 -4.69 15.59 1.61
CA GLY A 526 -5.84 16.03 2.40
C GLY A 526 -6.35 14.89 3.28
N MET A 527 -6.76 15.23 4.50
CA MET A 527 -7.39 14.29 5.43
C MET A 527 -8.64 14.92 6.06
N ASP A 528 -9.71 14.14 6.19
CA ASP A 528 -10.89 14.55 6.96
C ASP A 528 -10.71 14.29 8.47
N ARG A 529 -11.73 14.62 9.27
CA ARG A 529 -11.75 14.40 10.72
C ARG A 529 -11.90 12.94 11.16
N PHE A 530 -12.18 12.03 10.22
CA PHE A 530 -12.30 10.59 10.40
C PHE A 530 -11.07 9.85 9.84
N TYR A 531 -9.99 10.59 9.57
CA TYR A 531 -8.71 10.14 9.03
C TYR A 531 -8.77 9.61 7.59
N ASN A 532 -9.89 9.82 6.88
CA ASN A 532 -9.99 9.43 5.47
C ASN A 532 -9.22 10.39 4.58
N ALA A 533 -8.60 9.85 3.53
CA ALA A 533 -7.97 10.64 2.49
C ALA A 533 -9.02 11.38 1.67
N VAL A 534 -8.83 12.69 1.50
CA VAL A 534 -9.70 13.56 0.72
C VAL A 534 -8.90 14.46 -0.24
N PRO A 535 -9.48 14.87 -1.38
CA PRO A 535 -8.80 15.76 -2.32
C PRO A 535 -8.40 17.10 -1.67
N VAL A 536 -7.25 17.63 -2.05
CA VAL A 536 -6.79 18.97 -1.65
C VAL A 536 -7.34 20.01 -2.64
N PRO A 537 -8.20 20.96 -2.21
CA PRO A 537 -8.74 21.99 -3.09
C PRO A 537 -7.63 22.89 -3.66
N GLN A 538 -7.81 23.34 -4.90
CA GLN A 538 -6.93 24.32 -5.54
C GLN A 538 -7.55 25.73 -5.47
N PRO A 539 -6.72 26.80 -5.44
CA PRO A 539 -5.25 26.79 -5.43
C PRO A 539 -4.66 26.50 -4.03
N VAL A 540 -3.51 25.83 -4.00
CA VAL A 540 -2.66 25.77 -2.80
C VAL A 540 -1.81 27.05 -2.70
N ALA A 541 -1.83 27.71 -1.55
CA ALA A 541 -1.03 28.89 -1.25
C ALA A 541 0.11 28.57 -0.28
N PHE A 542 1.26 29.23 -0.49
CA PHE A 542 2.45 29.11 0.36
C PHE A 542 2.84 30.49 0.90
N THR A 543 3.04 30.60 2.21
CA THR A 543 3.46 31.84 2.88
C THR A 543 4.65 31.57 3.79
N SER A 544 5.77 32.24 3.56
CA SER A 544 7.01 32.09 4.33
C SER A 544 7.87 33.35 4.21
N PRO A 545 8.50 33.84 5.29
CA PRO A 545 9.48 34.94 5.21
C PRO A 545 10.68 34.64 4.29
N ALA A 546 11.00 33.36 4.07
CA ALA A 546 12.08 32.92 3.20
C ALA A 546 11.67 32.78 1.71
N LEU A 547 10.41 33.07 1.34
CA LEU A 547 9.91 32.97 -0.02
C LEU A 547 9.27 34.27 -0.50
N ARG A 548 9.59 34.68 -1.72
CA ARG A 548 8.84 35.73 -2.45
C ARG A 548 8.01 35.10 -3.56
N LYS A 549 6.69 35.29 -3.52
CA LYS A 549 5.79 34.89 -4.61
C LYS A 549 6.01 35.79 -5.83
N ASN A 550 6.11 35.18 -7.00
CA ASN A 550 6.27 35.84 -8.30
C ASN A 550 4.92 35.95 -9.03
N ALA A 551 4.85 36.78 -10.07
CA ALA A 551 3.62 37.05 -10.83
C ALA A 551 3.07 35.83 -11.58
N ASP A 552 3.94 34.88 -11.95
CA ASP A 552 3.60 33.60 -12.57
C ASP A 552 3.09 32.54 -11.57
N GLY A 553 3.05 32.86 -10.27
CA GLY A 553 2.66 31.96 -9.21
C GLY A 553 3.78 31.07 -8.64
N SER A 554 5.00 31.17 -9.17
CA SER A 554 6.19 30.55 -8.58
C SER A 554 6.68 31.30 -7.33
N TYR A 555 7.64 30.73 -6.61
CA TYR A 555 8.22 31.29 -5.39
C TYR A 555 9.75 31.32 -5.48
N THR A 556 10.36 32.50 -5.44
CA THR A 556 11.81 32.65 -5.31
C THR A 556 12.24 32.43 -3.86
N ALA A 557 13.21 31.54 -3.64
CA ALA A 557 13.84 31.34 -2.34
C ALA A 557 14.80 32.49 -1.99
N LEU A 558 14.62 33.10 -0.81
CA LEU A 558 15.36 34.29 -0.39
C LEU A 558 16.58 33.92 0.45
N GLY A 559 17.77 34.30 -0.03
CA GLY A 559 19.07 33.97 0.60
C GLY A 559 19.37 34.68 1.92
N ASN A 560 18.50 35.58 2.40
CA ASN A 560 18.67 36.32 3.65
C ASN A 560 18.19 35.53 4.90
N THR A 561 17.46 34.43 4.71
CA THR A 561 16.79 33.69 5.78
C THR A 561 17.19 32.21 5.74
N ALA A 562 18.18 31.81 6.55
CA ALA A 562 18.74 30.45 6.50
C ALA A 562 17.73 29.34 6.89
N SER A 563 16.74 29.66 7.73
CA SER A 563 15.63 28.77 8.06
C SER A 563 14.39 29.58 8.44
N SER A 564 13.21 29.10 8.04
CA SER A 564 11.92 29.68 8.41
C SER A 564 10.82 28.61 8.48
N GLU A 565 9.65 29.00 8.94
CA GLU A 565 8.43 28.20 8.79
C GLU A 565 7.65 28.68 7.55
N MET A 566 7.13 27.73 6.78
CA MET A 566 6.18 27.97 5.70
C MET A 566 4.80 27.47 6.12
N THR A 567 3.82 28.35 6.03
CA THR A 567 2.40 27.98 6.12
C THR A 567 1.91 27.61 4.73
N VAL A 568 1.35 26.41 4.61
CA VAL A 568 0.67 25.88 3.43
C VAL A 568 -0.83 25.98 3.68
N THR A 569 -1.60 26.57 2.76
CA THR A 569 -3.05 26.76 2.93
C THR A 569 -3.81 26.28 1.69
N ALA A 570 -4.87 25.51 1.90
CA ALA A 570 -5.78 25.05 0.85
C ALA A 570 -7.19 24.84 1.42
N GLY A 571 -8.23 25.32 0.73
CA GLY A 571 -9.63 25.15 1.18
C GLY A 571 -9.95 25.76 2.55
N GLY A 572 -9.18 26.76 3.01
CA GLY A 572 -9.31 27.35 4.35
C GLY A 572 -8.57 26.58 5.47
N VAL A 573 -8.09 25.36 5.20
CA VAL A 573 -7.25 24.59 6.13
C VAL A 573 -5.79 24.96 5.90
N SER A 574 -5.00 25.01 6.98
CA SER A 574 -3.56 25.27 6.91
C SER A 574 -2.73 24.23 7.65
N GLY A 575 -1.49 24.05 7.18
CA GLY A 575 -0.45 23.24 7.79
C GLY A 575 0.90 23.96 7.73
N LYS A 576 1.88 23.49 8.50
CA LYS A 576 3.21 24.12 8.62
C LYS A 576 4.32 23.14 8.28
N VAL A 577 5.31 23.62 7.54
CA VAL A 577 6.53 22.88 7.16
C VAL A 577 7.76 23.76 7.38
N LYS A 578 8.88 23.17 7.80
CA LYS A 578 10.14 23.90 7.90
C LYS A 578 10.72 24.13 6.51
N VAL A 579 11.28 25.31 6.28
CA VAL A 579 12.04 25.64 5.08
C VAL A 579 13.46 25.94 5.50
N LYS A 580 14.41 25.25 4.87
CA LYS A 580 15.84 25.51 5.01
C LYS A 580 16.37 26.09 3.71
N ILE A 581 16.97 27.28 3.77
CA ILE A 581 17.61 27.91 2.62
C ILE A 581 19.12 27.62 2.67
N ILE A 582 19.66 27.19 1.52
CA ILE A 582 21.08 26.94 1.33
C ILE A 582 21.62 27.76 0.15
N ASN A 583 22.90 28.12 0.20
CA ASN A 583 23.60 28.89 -0.83
C ASN A 583 24.85 28.17 -1.38
N THR A 584 25.14 26.97 -0.88
CA THR A 584 26.23 26.11 -1.33
C THR A 584 25.70 24.79 -1.88
N LEU A 585 26.44 24.23 -2.83
CA LEU A 585 26.23 22.92 -3.41
C LEU A 585 27.47 22.07 -3.10
N ASP A 586 27.28 20.77 -2.91
CA ASP A 586 28.37 19.80 -2.71
C ASP A 586 28.89 19.27 -4.05
N GLN A 587 27.98 19.09 -5.03
CA GLN A 587 28.30 18.55 -6.36
C GLN A 587 27.44 19.19 -7.45
N LEU A 588 27.94 19.13 -8.69
CA LEU A 588 27.22 19.50 -9.91
C LEU A 588 27.22 18.28 -10.84
N LEU A 589 26.03 17.77 -11.14
CA LEU A 589 25.83 16.62 -12.01
C LEU A 589 25.17 17.03 -13.33
N VAL A 590 25.52 16.31 -14.38
CA VAL A 590 24.87 16.26 -15.70
C VAL A 590 24.74 14.79 -16.06
N GLN A 591 23.66 14.42 -16.74
CA GLN A 591 23.39 13.01 -17.06
C GLN A 591 24.28 12.53 -18.24
N GLU A 592 24.54 13.43 -19.17
CA GLU A 592 25.30 13.20 -20.39
C GLU A 592 26.80 13.44 -20.17
N LYS A 593 27.65 12.54 -20.69
CA LYS A 593 29.11 12.75 -20.75
C LYS A 593 29.60 13.07 -22.17
N ASP A 594 28.90 12.56 -23.17
CA ASP A 594 29.16 12.76 -24.59
C ASP A 594 27.82 12.96 -25.31
N ILE A 595 27.69 14.01 -26.12
CA ILE A 595 26.53 14.27 -26.99
C ILE A 595 26.98 14.45 -28.44
N ILE A 596 26.11 14.07 -29.38
CA ILE A 596 26.30 14.29 -30.82
C ILE A 596 25.09 15.07 -31.30
N VAL A 597 25.30 16.19 -31.98
CA VAL A 597 24.23 17.11 -32.41
C VAL A 597 24.42 17.42 -33.89
N GLU A 598 23.41 17.15 -34.70
CA GLU A 598 23.46 17.50 -36.12
C GLU A 598 23.56 19.02 -36.34
N LYS A 599 24.09 19.42 -37.49
CA LYS A 599 24.31 20.85 -37.82
C LYS A 599 23.02 21.66 -37.70
N ASN A 600 23.14 22.85 -37.11
CA ASN A 600 22.04 23.79 -36.86
C ASN A 600 20.94 23.31 -35.89
N ASN A 601 20.98 22.06 -35.40
CA ASN A 601 20.00 21.54 -34.43
C ASN A 601 20.37 21.93 -32.99
N SER A 602 19.37 21.87 -32.10
CA SER A 602 19.54 22.08 -30.65
C SER A 602 19.58 20.76 -29.88
N TYR A 603 20.28 20.74 -28.75
CA TYR A 603 20.23 19.70 -27.73
C TYR A 603 20.09 20.34 -26.35
N LYS A 604 19.18 19.79 -25.52
CA LYS A 604 18.87 20.36 -24.20
C LYS A 604 19.50 19.52 -23.08
N ILE A 605 20.28 20.17 -22.24
CA ILE A 605 21.01 19.61 -21.11
C ILE A 605 20.33 20.06 -19.81
N MET A 606 20.11 19.12 -18.88
CA MET A 606 19.45 19.38 -17.60
C MET A 606 20.43 19.15 -16.43
N PRO A 607 21.11 20.21 -15.93
CA PRO A 607 22.05 20.08 -14.83
C PRO A 607 21.33 19.93 -13.48
N GLN A 608 22.02 19.32 -12.52
CA GLN A 608 21.55 19.17 -11.14
C GLN A 608 22.62 19.62 -10.15
N GLY A 609 22.32 20.69 -9.41
CA GLY A 609 23.06 21.07 -8.21
C GLY A 609 22.63 20.21 -7.03
N ILE A 610 23.59 19.50 -6.44
CA ILE A 610 23.37 18.52 -5.37
C ILE A 610 23.82 19.08 -4.02
N TYR A 611 23.00 18.87 -2.99
CA TYR A 611 23.33 19.11 -1.58
C TYR A 611 22.93 17.89 -0.75
N LYS A 612 23.87 17.33 0.02
CA LYS A 612 23.72 16.09 0.82
C LYS A 612 23.05 14.94 0.05
N GLY A 613 23.46 14.76 -1.21
CA GLY A 613 22.95 13.71 -2.10
C GLY A 613 21.56 13.98 -2.70
N LYS A 614 20.94 15.14 -2.46
CA LYS A 614 19.66 15.54 -3.08
C LYS A 614 19.86 16.65 -4.11
N ALA A 615 19.17 16.56 -5.24
CA ALA A 615 19.07 17.69 -6.17
C ALA A 615 18.22 18.81 -5.55
N VAL A 616 18.80 20.01 -5.47
CA VAL A 616 18.20 21.20 -4.85
C VAL A 616 18.12 22.39 -5.80
N LEU A 617 18.92 22.37 -6.87
CA LEU A 617 18.94 23.38 -7.93
C LEU A 617 18.89 22.67 -9.30
N THR A 618 17.81 22.86 -10.06
CA THR A 618 17.58 22.18 -11.34
C THR A 618 17.19 23.12 -12.48
N ASP A 619 17.13 24.43 -12.22
CA ASP A 619 16.85 25.44 -13.24
C ASP A 619 18.13 25.70 -14.06
N PRO A 620 18.17 25.39 -15.37
CA PRO A 620 19.36 25.60 -16.20
C PRO A 620 19.85 27.05 -16.26
N SER A 621 18.98 28.03 -16.01
CA SER A 621 19.35 29.46 -16.02
C SER A 621 20.17 29.89 -14.80
N ALA A 622 20.17 29.11 -13.72
CA ALA A 622 20.99 29.36 -12.53
C ALA A 622 22.48 28.97 -12.73
N PHE A 623 22.81 28.30 -13.83
CA PHE A 623 24.17 27.82 -14.13
C PHE A 623 24.85 28.68 -15.19
N LYS A 624 26.18 28.78 -15.11
CA LYS A 624 27.01 29.41 -16.14
C LYS A 624 27.43 28.37 -17.16
N TRP A 625 27.30 28.71 -18.44
CA TRP A 625 27.53 27.82 -19.57
C TRP A 625 28.62 28.36 -20.50
N SER A 626 29.42 27.47 -21.08
CA SER A 626 30.36 27.78 -22.16
C SER A 626 30.60 26.55 -23.03
N VAL A 627 31.02 26.76 -24.28
CA VAL A 627 31.48 25.70 -25.18
C VAL A 627 32.81 26.10 -25.82
N SER A 628 33.76 25.17 -25.91
CA SER A 628 35.08 25.41 -26.51
C SER A 628 35.62 24.16 -27.22
N PRO A 629 36.23 24.28 -28.43
CA PRO A 629 36.25 25.47 -29.29
C PRO A 629 34.84 25.89 -29.74
N ASN A 630 34.73 27.05 -30.40
CA ASN A 630 33.44 27.54 -30.88
C ASN A 630 32.90 26.67 -32.03
N ILE A 631 31.99 25.76 -31.70
CA ILE A 631 31.27 24.87 -32.63
C ILE A 631 29.75 25.07 -32.56
N GLY A 632 29.29 26.12 -31.87
CA GLY A 632 27.88 26.36 -31.54
C GLY A 632 27.74 27.34 -30.37
N THR A 633 26.51 27.59 -29.94
CA THR A 633 26.19 28.44 -28.79
C THR A 633 25.50 27.64 -27.69
N ILE A 634 25.59 28.08 -26.44
CA ILE A 634 24.85 27.47 -25.33
C ILE A 634 24.29 28.52 -24.39
N THR A 635 22.99 28.45 -24.13
CA THR A 635 22.25 29.37 -23.25
C THR A 635 21.24 28.57 -22.44
N ASN A 636 21.24 28.73 -21.11
CA ASN A 636 20.27 28.08 -20.20
C ASN A 636 20.09 26.57 -20.48
N GLY A 637 21.20 25.86 -20.69
CA GLY A 637 21.22 24.41 -20.97
C GLY A 637 20.83 24.01 -22.39
N GLU A 638 20.36 24.91 -23.25
CA GLU A 638 20.15 24.61 -24.68
C GLU A 638 21.43 24.90 -25.46
N PHE A 639 22.09 23.84 -25.95
CA PHE A 639 23.20 23.93 -26.90
C PHE A 639 22.65 23.91 -28.31
N LYS A 640 22.96 24.93 -29.12
CA LYS A 640 22.66 24.99 -30.55
C LYS A 640 23.92 24.80 -31.37
N ALA A 641 23.95 23.74 -32.17
CA ALA A 641 25.07 23.39 -33.02
C ALA A 641 25.28 24.40 -34.16
N GLY A 642 26.54 24.62 -34.55
CA GLY A 642 26.91 25.37 -35.74
C GLY A 642 26.67 24.59 -37.05
N ASN A 643 27.17 25.14 -38.16
CA ASN A 643 27.08 24.54 -39.50
C ASN A 643 28.34 23.77 -39.94
N THR A 644 29.42 23.84 -39.18
CA THR A 644 30.69 23.12 -39.41
C THR A 644 30.74 21.83 -38.60
N ASN A 645 31.41 20.79 -39.13
CA ASN A 645 31.74 19.63 -38.30
C ASN A 645 32.80 20.04 -37.27
N GLY A 646 32.74 19.49 -36.06
CA GLY A 646 33.74 19.75 -35.03
C GLY A 646 33.49 19.01 -33.73
N SER A 647 34.45 19.05 -32.83
CA SER A 647 34.36 18.48 -31.48
C SER A 647 34.82 19.50 -30.46
N GLY A 648 34.19 19.49 -29.28
CA GLY A 648 34.49 20.41 -28.20
C GLY A 648 33.91 19.95 -26.86
N ILE A 649 33.99 20.82 -25.87
CA ILE A 649 33.53 20.57 -24.52
C ILE A 649 32.57 21.67 -24.11
N ILE A 650 31.33 21.28 -23.79
CA ILE A 650 30.40 22.12 -23.03
C ILE A 650 30.81 22.03 -21.56
N THR A 651 31.04 23.19 -20.95
CA THR A 651 31.26 23.29 -19.50
C THR A 651 30.06 24.00 -18.87
N VAL A 652 29.48 23.34 -17.87
CA VAL A 652 28.47 23.94 -16.98
C VAL A 652 29.12 24.19 -15.62
N SER A 653 28.82 25.31 -14.98
CA SER A 653 29.43 25.67 -13.70
C SER A 653 28.50 26.45 -12.77
N HIS A 654 28.72 26.27 -11.47
CA HIS A 654 28.06 27.03 -10.41
C HIS A 654 29.05 27.25 -9.24
N GLY A 655 29.41 28.51 -8.99
CA GLY A 655 30.49 28.83 -8.05
C GLY A 655 31.82 28.22 -8.49
N LYS A 656 32.39 27.34 -7.65
CA LYS A 656 33.63 26.58 -7.95
C LYS A 656 33.36 25.21 -8.61
N LEU A 657 32.11 24.75 -8.65
CA LEU A 657 31.77 23.45 -9.21
C LEU A 657 31.65 23.53 -10.73
N THR A 658 32.17 22.52 -11.42
CA THR A 658 32.10 22.40 -12.88
C THR A 658 31.76 20.98 -13.29
N ALA A 659 30.89 20.80 -14.28
CA ALA A 659 30.76 19.55 -15.02
C ALA A 659 31.03 19.79 -16.51
N LYS A 660 31.49 18.76 -17.20
CA LYS A 660 31.95 18.81 -18.59
C LYS A 660 31.24 17.73 -19.41
N ILE A 661 30.81 18.10 -20.62
CA ILE A 661 30.15 17.24 -21.58
C ILE A 661 30.91 17.39 -22.90
N ASN A 662 31.42 16.28 -23.44
CA ASN A 662 31.98 16.28 -24.78
C ASN A 662 30.85 16.46 -25.79
N VAL A 663 31.04 17.31 -26.79
CA VAL A 663 30.05 17.57 -27.84
C VAL A 663 30.69 17.44 -29.21
N THR A 664 30.08 16.64 -30.08
CA THR A 664 30.43 16.55 -31.50
C THR A 664 29.30 17.16 -32.32
N VAL A 665 29.65 18.06 -33.25
CA VAL A 665 28.71 18.66 -34.19
C VAL A 665 28.87 18.03 -35.57
N GLY A 666 27.72 17.71 -36.18
CA GLY A 666 27.64 17.05 -37.48
C GLY A 666 27.74 15.53 -37.40
N THR A 667 27.87 14.89 -38.56
CA THR A 667 27.99 13.44 -38.69
C THR A 667 29.45 13.01 -38.50
N PRO A 668 29.80 12.29 -37.42
CA PRO A 668 31.11 11.63 -37.32
C PRO A 668 31.20 10.43 -38.26
N GLU A 669 32.43 10.04 -38.61
CA GLU A 669 32.73 8.72 -39.18
C GLU A 669 32.25 7.60 -38.24
N PRO A 670 32.03 6.36 -38.74
CA PRO A 670 31.64 5.22 -37.92
C PRO A 670 32.52 5.06 -36.68
N ILE A 671 31.91 5.14 -35.50
CA ILE A 671 32.64 5.04 -34.22
C ILE A 671 32.78 3.56 -33.88
N LEU A 672 34.02 3.07 -33.81
CA LEU A 672 34.32 1.73 -33.30
C LEU A 672 33.85 1.60 -31.85
N LEU A 673 32.96 0.65 -31.61
CA LEU A 673 32.43 0.29 -30.29
C LEU A 673 33.20 -0.89 -29.68
N GLU A 674 33.51 -1.90 -30.51
CA GLU A 674 34.30 -3.07 -30.10
C GLU A 674 34.99 -3.73 -31.30
N GLY A 675 36.26 -4.09 -31.14
CA GLY A 675 37.07 -4.87 -32.11
C GLY A 675 37.70 -6.12 -31.51
N PHE A 676 37.47 -6.42 -30.23
CA PHE A 676 37.94 -7.59 -29.48
C PHE A 676 39.46 -7.71 -29.28
N GLU A 677 40.23 -6.70 -29.70
CA GLU A 677 41.69 -6.58 -29.48
C GLU A 677 42.09 -6.56 -27.99
N ALA A 678 41.22 -6.08 -27.11
CA ALA A 678 41.44 -6.07 -25.65
C ALA A 678 41.24 -7.46 -24.99
N GLY A 679 40.94 -8.50 -25.78
CA GLY A 679 40.65 -9.84 -25.30
C GLY A 679 39.22 -10.00 -24.77
N PHE A 680 38.90 -11.21 -24.32
CA PHE A 680 37.50 -11.62 -24.06
C PHE A 680 37.01 -11.37 -22.62
N GLY A 681 37.79 -10.70 -21.76
CA GLY A 681 37.53 -10.62 -20.31
C GLY A 681 36.27 -9.84 -19.89
N ASN A 682 35.68 -9.02 -20.77
CA ASN A 682 34.38 -8.38 -20.54
C ASN A 682 33.19 -9.25 -20.98
N TYR A 683 33.43 -10.40 -21.61
CA TYR A 683 32.43 -11.15 -22.35
C TYR A 683 32.25 -12.56 -21.80
N LYS A 684 31.01 -13.06 -21.89
CA LYS A 684 30.68 -14.46 -21.57
C LYS A 684 29.83 -15.06 -22.68
N ALA A 685 30.05 -16.35 -22.92
CA ALA A 685 29.17 -17.16 -23.73
C ALA A 685 27.90 -17.49 -22.95
N SER A 686 26.73 -17.37 -23.57
CA SER A 686 25.45 -17.81 -23.02
C SER A 686 24.50 -18.25 -24.14
N GLY A 687 23.25 -18.60 -23.84
CA GLY A 687 22.33 -19.07 -24.86
C GLY A 687 20.98 -19.53 -24.33
N ALA A 688 20.17 -20.10 -25.21
CA ALA A 688 18.97 -20.85 -24.87
C ALA A 688 18.87 -22.09 -25.77
N ARG A 689 18.42 -23.23 -25.22
CA ARG A 689 18.22 -24.49 -25.96
C ARG A 689 19.37 -24.84 -26.92
N TYR A 690 20.54 -25.07 -26.35
CA TYR A 690 21.75 -25.48 -27.07
C TYR A 690 22.36 -26.73 -26.43
N LYS A 691 23.16 -27.48 -27.20
CA LYS A 691 23.97 -28.60 -26.72
C LYS A 691 25.35 -28.12 -26.25
N SER A 692 25.96 -27.18 -26.98
CA SER A 692 27.12 -26.43 -26.50
C SER A 692 27.13 -25.01 -27.08
N VAL A 693 27.67 -24.05 -26.33
CA VAL A 693 28.03 -22.71 -26.80
C VAL A 693 29.31 -22.31 -26.09
N SER A 694 30.28 -21.77 -26.84
CA SER A 694 31.48 -21.15 -26.30
C SER A 694 31.86 -19.93 -27.12
N ALA A 695 32.52 -18.96 -26.48
CA ALA A 695 32.97 -17.75 -27.14
C ALA A 695 34.31 -17.31 -26.56
N GLU A 696 35.20 -16.84 -27.44
CA GLU A 696 36.58 -16.50 -27.11
C GLU A 696 37.12 -15.43 -28.06
N SER A 697 38.21 -14.78 -27.67
CA SER A 697 39.00 -13.92 -28.57
C SER A 697 39.94 -14.82 -29.37
N SER A 698 39.85 -14.77 -30.70
CA SER A 698 40.58 -15.67 -31.60
C SER A 698 41.40 -14.90 -32.62
N ALA A 699 42.66 -15.32 -32.81
CA ALA A 699 43.52 -14.86 -33.90
C ALA A 699 43.42 -15.73 -35.17
N ALA A 700 42.59 -16.79 -35.15
CA ALA A 700 42.45 -17.70 -36.28
C ALA A 700 41.69 -17.08 -37.47
N GLN A 701 40.86 -16.08 -37.21
CA GLN A 701 40.22 -15.19 -38.18
C GLN A 701 40.09 -13.81 -37.52
N SER A 702 40.52 -12.75 -38.21
CA SER A 702 40.27 -11.35 -37.86
C SER A 702 40.03 -10.56 -39.16
N LYS A 703 39.27 -9.46 -39.09
CA LYS A 703 39.04 -8.55 -40.22
C LYS A 703 39.95 -7.34 -40.14
N THR A 704 40.21 -6.82 -38.93
CA THR A 704 41.10 -5.68 -38.70
C THR A 704 41.67 -5.74 -37.29
N GLY A 705 43.00 -5.82 -37.18
CA GLY A 705 43.68 -6.07 -35.91
C GLY A 705 44.29 -7.47 -35.89
N LYS A 706 44.41 -8.05 -34.69
CA LYS A 706 44.97 -9.38 -34.46
C LYS A 706 43.91 -10.40 -34.05
N TYR A 707 42.77 -9.95 -33.53
CA TYR A 707 41.76 -10.79 -32.91
C TYR A 707 40.36 -10.50 -33.49
N ALA A 708 39.43 -11.41 -33.21
CA ALA A 708 37.99 -11.23 -33.38
C ALA A 708 37.24 -12.08 -32.33
N ALA A 709 35.97 -11.77 -32.07
CA ALA A 709 35.12 -12.63 -31.26
C ALA A 709 34.71 -13.87 -32.06
N LYS A 710 35.20 -15.03 -31.64
CA LYS A 710 34.74 -16.33 -32.13
C LYS A 710 33.54 -16.78 -31.30
N LEU A 711 32.45 -17.17 -31.95
CA LEU A 711 31.29 -17.82 -31.32
C LEU A 711 31.12 -19.21 -31.94
N ALA A 712 31.34 -20.25 -31.14
CA ALA A 712 31.06 -21.63 -31.50
C ALA A 712 29.74 -22.09 -30.86
N TYR A 713 28.93 -22.83 -31.60
CA TYR A 713 27.61 -23.28 -31.16
C TYR A 713 27.26 -24.67 -31.69
N ASP A 714 26.42 -25.38 -30.96
CA ASP A 714 25.79 -26.64 -31.36
C ASP A 714 24.32 -26.63 -30.91
N PHE A 715 23.39 -26.60 -31.87
CA PHE A 715 21.95 -26.68 -31.64
C PHE A 715 21.37 -28.08 -31.93
N ASN A 716 22.19 -29.07 -32.32
CA ASN A 716 21.71 -30.42 -32.65
C ASN A 716 20.95 -31.05 -31.47
N GLY A 717 19.82 -31.70 -31.76
CA GLY A 717 19.00 -32.38 -30.75
C GLY A 717 18.16 -31.45 -29.86
N THR A 718 18.02 -30.17 -30.22
CA THR A 718 17.18 -29.19 -29.51
C THR A 718 15.94 -28.83 -30.33
N SER A 719 14.86 -28.38 -29.67
CA SER A 719 13.58 -28.03 -30.32
C SER A 719 13.04 -26.67 -29.90
N GLY A 720 12.24 -26.06 -30.76
CA GLY A 720 11.85 -24.65 -30.64
C GLY A 720 13.03 -23.71 -30.80
N THR A 721 12.89 -22.43 -30.47
CA THR A 721 13.96 -21.45 -30.67
C THR A 721 15.21 -21.75 -29.83
N SER A 722 16.35 -21.87 -30.52
CA SER A 722 17.70 -22.00 -29.97
C SER A 722 18.47 -20.69 -30.14
N GLY A 723 19.48 -20.46 -29.31
CA GLY A 723 20.35 -19.30 -29.42
C GLY A 723 21.70 -19.47 -28.73
N ALA A 724 22.72 -18.89 -29.36
CA ALA A 724 24.09 -18.76 -28.87
C ALA A 724 24.44 -17.27 -28.82
N TYR A 725 24.88 -16.80 -27.65
CA TYR A 725 25.01 -15.38 -27.35
C TYR A 725 26.42 -15.05 -26.83
N ILE A 726 26.86 -13.82 -27.11
CA ILE A 726 27.96 -13.16 -26.41
C ILE A 726 27.34 -12.03 -25.59
N ASP A 727 27.34 -12.17 -24.26
CA ASP A 727 26.88 -11.13 -23.34
C ASP A 727 28.07 -10.30 -22.82
N ALA A 728 27.89 -8.99 -22.71
CA ALA A 728 28.83 -8.06 -22.08
C ALA A 728 28.54 -7.94 -20.58
N ALA A 729 29.55 -8.21 -19.73
CA ALA A 729 29.45 -8.02 -18.28
C ALA A 729 29.39 -6.53 -17.89
N LYS A 730 30.04 -5.67 -18.67
CA LYS A 730 29.86 -4.22 -18.67
C LYS A 730 29.30 -3.80 -20.04
N PRO A 731 28.08 -3.24 -20.12
CA PRO A 731 27.46 -2.84 -21.38
C PRO A 731 28.31 -1.85 -22.18
N ILE A 732 28.43 -2.10 -23.50
CA ILE A 732 29.18 -1.24 -24.42
C ILE A 732 28.37 0.03 -24.63
N GLN A 733 28.89 1.18 -24.18
CA GLN A 733 28.18 2.45 -24.27
C GLN A 733 28.24 3.03 -25.69
N ILE A 734 27.10 3.45 -26.22
CA ILE A 734 26.99 4.13 -27.51
C ILE A 734 26.92 5.65 -27.25
N LYS A 735 27.74 6.42 -27.96
CA LYS A 735 27.72 7.89 -27.89
C LYS A 735 26.54 8.46 -28.67
N GLY A 736 25.74 9.35 -28.07
CA GLY A 736 24.62 9.97 -28.78
C GLY A 736 23.65 8.95 -29.41
N TYR A 737 23.19 9.24 -30.63
CA TYR A 737 22.12 8.48 -31.31
C TYR A 737 22.55 8.09 -32.74
N PRO A 738 23.17 6.92 -32.96
CA PRO A 738 23.48 6.45 -34.31
C PRO A 738 22.21 6.07 -35.08
N LYS A 739 22.28 6.14 -36.41
CA LYS A 739 21.21 5.69 -37.32
C LYS A 739 21.24 4.18 -37.52
N LYS A 740 22.43 3.58 -37.47
CA LYS A 740 22.64 2.12 -37.57
C LYS A 740 23.74 1.66 -36.62
N ILE A 741 23.69 0.39 -36.23
CA ILE A 741 24.88 -0.35 -35.78
C ILE A 741 25.32 -1.24 -36.95
N GLY A 742 26.63 -1.40 -37.12
CA GLY A 742 27.21 -2.33 -38.10
C GLY A 742 28.29 -3.21 -37.47
N MET A 743 28.62 -4.30 -38.16
CA MET A 743 29.72 -5.20 -37.78
C MET A 743 30.21 -6.00 -38.98
N TRP A 744 31.47 -6.44 -38.94
CA TRP A 744 31.99 -7.45 -39.85
C TRP A 744 31.75 -8.85 -39.29
N VAL A 745 31.31 -9.76 -40.16
CA VAL A 745 30.92 -11.13 -39.79
C VAL A 745 31.55 -12.13 -40.75
N TYR A 746 32.39 -13.03 -40.22
CA TYR A 746 32.84 -14.22 -40.94
C TYR A 746 31.77 -15.30 -40.77
N GLY A 747 31.09 -15.62 -41.86
CA GLY A 747 29.99 -16.58 -41.86
C GLY A 747 30.44 -18.04 -41.97
N ASP A 748 29.59 -18.94 -41.51
CA ASP A 748 29.70 -20.40 -41.64
C ASP A 748 28.72 -21.00 -42.67
N GLY A 749 27.91 -20.16 -43.32
CA GLY A 749 26.93 -20.55 -44.32
C GLY A 749 25.74 -21.35 -43.77
N LYS A 750 25.49 -21.35 -42.45
CA LYS A 750 24.47 -22.19 -41.81
C LYS A 750 23.05 -21.60 -41.77
N GLY A 751 22.89 -20.36 -42.22
CA GLY A 751 21.57 -19.77 -42.46
C GLY A 751 20.80 -19.34 -41.22
N HIS A 752 21.48 -19.12 -40.08
CA HIS A 752 20.82 -18.71 -38.84
C HIS A 752 20.62 -17.18 -38.76
N TRP A 753 19.76 -16.76 -37.84
CA TRP A 753 19.42 -15.35 -37.58
C TRP A 753 20.46 -14.69 -36.69
N LEU A 754 21.17 -13.69 -37.22
CA LEU A 754 22.07 -12.82 -36.47
C LEU A 754 21.36 -11.52 -36.05
N ARG A 755 21.41 -11.23 -34.75
CA ARG A 755 20.87 -10.03 -34.11
C ARG A 755 21.74 -9.57 -32.93
N MET A 756 21.42 -8.42 -32.33
CA MET A 756 21.98 -7.97 -31.04
C MET A 756 20.89 -7.39 -30.13
N GLN A 757 21.24 -7.19 -28.86
CA GLN A 757 20.37 -6.54 -27.88
C GLN A 757 20.97 -5.24 -27.34
N LEU A 758 20.21 -4.16 -27.49
CA LEU A 758 20.43 -2.84 -26.91
C LEU A 758 19.58 -2.64 -25.64
N LYS A 759 20.00 -1.68 -24.81
CA LYS A 759 19.16 -0.99 -23.82
C LYS A 759 19.15 0.52 -24.07
N ASP A 760 18.02 1.14 -23.73
CA ASP A 760 17.88 2.60 -23.67
C ASP A 760 18.10 3.14 -22.25
N GLY A 761 18.13 4.47 -22.09
CA GLY A 761 18.31 5.16 -20.82
C GLY A 761 17.22 4.94 -19.77
N LYS A 762 16.16 4.17 -20.09
CA LYS A 762 15.11 3.70 -19.19
C LYS A 762 15.21 2.19 -18.91
N ASN A 763 16.30 1.54 -19.33
CA ASN A 763 16.53 0.10 -19.31
C ASN A 763 15.55 -0.72 -20.16
N LYS A 764 14.86 -0.11 -21.13
CA LYS A 764 14.03 -0.84 -22.10
C LYS A 764 14.96 -1.63 -23.02
N GLU A 765 14.68 -2.91 -23.23
CA GLU A 765 15.44 -3.75 -24.18
C GLU A 765 14.93 -3.57 -25.62
N ILE A 766 15.86 -3.48 -26.58
CA ILE A 766 15.58 -3.34 -28.01
C ILE A 766 16.43 -4.36 -28.77
N GLN A 767 15.82 -5.09 -29.70
CA GLN A 767 16.52 -6.04 -30.55
C GLN A 767 16.83 -5.40 -31.91
N LEU A 768 18.06 -5.55 -32.39
CA LEU A 768 18.45 -5.14 -33.75
C LEU A 768 18.79 -6.38 -34.59
N ASP A 769 18.11 -6.55 -35.73
CA ASP A 769 18.27 -7.71 -36.60
C ASP A 769 19.19 -7.36 -37.79
N PHE A 770 20.29 -8.10 -37.97
CA PHE A 770 21.28 -7.87 -39.04
C PHE A 770 20.99 -8.70 -40.29
N THR A 771 20.74 -10.00 -40.10
CA THR A 771 20.25 -10.90 -41.14
C THR A 771 19.45 -12.03 -40.50
N LYS A 772 18.37 -12.46 -41.14
CA LYS A 772 17.65 -13.68 -40.74
C LYS A 772 18.23 -14.95 -41.33
N ASP A 773 19.12 -14.81 -42.31
CA ASP A 773 19.72 -15.90 -43.07
C ASP A 773 21.21 -15.59 -43.29
N LEU A 774 22.08 -16.19 -42.46
CA LEU A 774 23.53 -16.11 -42.57
C LEU A 774 24.05 -17.25 -43.46
N ASN A 775 23.74 -17.17 -44.76
CA ASN A 775 24.02 -18.20 -45.77
C ASN A 775 25.37 -18.04 -46.50
N TRP A 776 26.22 -17.10 -46.09
CA TRP A 776 27.55 -16.89 -46.71
C TRP A 776 28.68 -17.46 -45.85
N THR A 777 29.81 -17.73 -46.50
CA THR A 777 31.11 -17.94 -45.84
C THR A 777 32.03 -16.74 -46.06
N GLY A 778 33.00 -16.54 -45.17
CA GLY A 778 33.92 -15.40 -45.26
C GLY A 778 33.35 -14.09 -44.71
N TRP A 779 34.18 -13.03 -44.73
CA TRP A 779 33.87 -11.72 -44.14
C TRP A 779 32.87 -10.91 -44.97
N LYS A 780 31.73 -10.56 -44.37
CA LYS A 780 30.74 -9.62 -44.90
C LYS A 780 30.40 -8.57 -43.85
N TYR A 781 30.22 -7.32 -44.27
CA TYR A 781 29.72 -6.26 -43.40
C TYR A 781 28.19 -6.30 -43.38
N VAL A 782 27.60 -6.19 -42.19
CA VAL A 782 26.15 -6.15 -41.98
C VAL A 782 25.78 -4.97 -41.10
N GLU A 783 24.58 -4.43 -41.31
CA GLU A 783 24.06 -3.28 -40.56
C GLU A 783 22.62 -3.53 -40.11
N ALA A 784 22.24 -2.93 -38.98
CA ALA A 784 20.88 -2.90 -38.49
C ALA A 784 20.51 -1.46 -38.07
N ALA A 785 19.34 -0.97 -38.50
CA ALA A 785 18.87 0.37 -38.19
C ALA A 785 18.48 0.50 -36.71
N VAL A 786 18.89 1.60 -36.08
CA VAL A 786 18.50 1.92 -34.69
C VAL A 786 17.13 2.60 -34.72
N PRO A 787 16.10 2.04 -34.05
CA PRO A 787 14.77 2.67 -33.97
C PRO A 787 14.87 4.08 -33.39
N GLN A 788 14.01 4.99 -33.86
CA GLN A 788 13.93 6.37 -33.35
C GLN A 788 13.09 6.47 -32.07
N GLY A 789 13.30 7.51 -31.26
CA GLY A 789 12.50 7.79 -30.05
C GLY A 789 12.90 7.02 -28.78
N LEU A 790 14.07 6.39 -28.74
CA LEU A 790 14.64 5.74 -27.56
C LEU A 790 15.21 6.78 -26.57
N ALA A 791 15.23 6.46 -25.28
CA ALA A 791 15.89 7.32 -24.29
C ALA A 791 17.42 7.19 -24.37
N LEU A 792 18.16 8.29 -24.29
CA LEU A 792 19.62 8.25 -24.15
C LEU A 792 20.04 8.08 -22.67
N PRO A 793 21.22 7.49 -22.38
CA PRO A 793 22.17 6.88 -23.31
C PRO A 793 21.70 5.52 -23.84
N LEU A 794 22.27 5.07 -24.96
CA LEU A 794 22.08 3.70 -25.47
C LEU A 794 23.28 2.83 -25.07
N SER A 795 23.05 1.55 -24.78
CA SER A 795 24.11 0.57 -24.54
C SER A 795 23.83 -0.77 -25.19
N ILE A 796 24.88 -1.53 -25.52
CA ILE A 796 24.80 -2.92 -25.99
C ILE A 796 25.09 -3.84 -24.81
N ASP A 797 24.11 -4.69 -24.46
CA ASP A 797 24.25 -5.70 -23.40
C ASP A 797 24.62 -7.07 -23.97
N THR A 798 24.05 -7.43 -25.13
CA THR A 798 24.37 -8.69 -25.83
C THR A 798 24.78 -8.36 -27.27
N PRO A 799 26.07 -8.07 -27.53
CA PRO A 799 26.56 -7.67 -28.86
C PRO A 799 26.33 -8.69 -29.97
N VAL A 800 26.23 -9.98 -29.63
CA VAL A 800 26.01 -11.05 -30.62
C VAL A 800 24.94 -11.99 -30.11
N ARG A 801 23.88 -12.18 -30.90
CA ARG A 801 22.87 -13.20 -30.71
C ARG A 801 22.66 -13.95 -32.02
N TYR A 802 23.13 -15.19 -32.07
CA TYR A 802 22.96 -16.08 -33.21
C TYR A 802 21.87 -17.10 -32.86
N MET A 803 20.78 -17.13 -33.62
CA MET A 803 19.54 -17.82 -33.26
C MET A 803 19.00 -18.69 -34.39
N GLU A 804 18.53 -19.88 -34.05
CA GLU A 804 17.82 -20.75 -34.99
C GLU A 804 16.40 -21.02 -34.48
N VAL A 805 15.42 -20.64 -35.28
CA VAL A 805 13.97 -20.75 -35.02
C VAL A 805 13.34 -21.99 -35.63
N SER A 806 13.94 -22.56 -36.69
CA SER A 806 13.47 -23.77 -37.36
C SER A 806 14.06 -25.03 -36.74
N ASP A 807 13.21 -25.99 -36.43
CA ASP A 807 13.61 -27.33 -36.01
C ASP A 807 14.23 -28.16 -37.15
N SER A 808 14.03 -27.77 -38.41
CA SER A 808 14.64 -28.44 -39.57
C SER A 808 16.09 -28.02 -39.86
N ASN A 809 16.59 -26.95 -39.24
CA ASN A 809 17.96 -26.43 -39.47
C ASN A 809 18.83 -26.46 -38.21
N LYS A 810 18.51 -27.33 -37.24
CA LYS A 810 19.32 -27.48 -36.01
C LYS A 810 20.69 -28.09 -36.33
N ASN A 811 21.70 -27.24 -36.42
CA ASN A 811 23.07 -27.64 -36.73
C ASN A 811 24.08 -26.98 -35.76
N GLY A 812 25.38 -27.12 -36.05
CA GLY A 812 26.46 -26.49 -35.29
C GLY A 812 27.51 -25.88 -36.21
N GLY A 813 28.20 -24.86 -35.72
CA GLY A 813 29.10 -24.04 -36.51
C GLY A 813 29.93 -23.07 -35.68
N ILE A 814 30.65 -22.18 -36.39
CA ILE A 814 31.54 -21.17 -35.81
C ILE A 814 31.46 -19.91 -36.66
N ILE A 815 31.03 -18.80 -36.08
CA ILE A 815 31.11 -17.47 -36.70
C ILE A 815 32.15 -16.60 -36.00
N TYR A 816 32.69 -15.61 -36.72
CA TYR A 816 33.57 -14.60 -36.14
C TYR A 816 32.98 -13.20 -36.33
N ILE A 817 33.08 -12.36 -35.31
CA ILE A 817 32.55 -10.99 -35.28
C ILE A 817 33.70 -10.02 -34.97
N ASP A 818 33.81 -8.96 -35.75
CA ASP A 818 34.85 -7.93 -35.63
C ASP A 818 34.25 -6.56 -35.99
N GLN A 819 34.90 -5.48 -35.53
CA GLN A 819 34.58 -4.09 -35.82
C GLN A 819 33.09 -3.75 -35.66
N ILE A 820 32.54 -3.95 -34.46
CA ILE A 820 31.19 -3.45 -34.12
C ILE A 820 31.27 -1.92 -34.08
N GLN A 821 30.46 -1.24 -34.89
CA GLN A 821 30.55 0.20 -35.15
C GLN A 821 29.18 0.88 -35.02
N ALA A 822 29.16 2.09 -34.47
CA ALA A 822 28.02 2.99 -34.50
C ALA A 822 28.10 3.93 -35.70
N VAL A 823 27.09 3.89 -36.57
CA VAL A 823 27.03 4.66 -37.83
C VAL A 823 26.00 5.78 -37.70
N TYR A 824 26.44 7.03 -37.88
CA TYR A 824 25.62 8.24 -37.71
C TYR A 824 25.18 8.88 -39.04
N LYS A 825 25.67 8.36 -40.17
CA LYS A 825 25.43 8.90 -41.51
C LYS A 825 24.10 8.41 -42.09
#